data_AF-A0A395S9N8-F1
#
_entry.id   AF-A0A395S9N8-F1
#
_cell.length_a   1.000
_cell.length_b   1.000
_cell.length_c   1.000
_cell.angle_alpha   90.00
_cell.angle_beta   90.00
_cell.angle_gamma   90.00
#
_symmetry.space_group_name_H-M   'P 1'
#
loop_
_entity.id
_entity.type
_entity.pdbx_description
1 polymer ?
#
loop_
_entity_poly.entity_id
_entity_poly.type
_entity_poly.pdbx_seq_one_letter_code
_entity_poly.pdbx_strand_id
1 'polypeptide(L)'
;MNSIQTEEEIYDVLIIGAGPCGLAISARLHEHTPAALFTDEEHRRFHWISKYGNKMPLKHVRSGKITAAKSPAQKPQYKMLVLDADSDTWMGRWNRLFKMYDISHLRSPMLWHVDPLDRDALLAHAYANDREDELIEIRNCVGKEVSKHGKKKNGQRACGRRQEARVDINVRERNDYYNPSTALFCDHCEKVAARYRLGPDMIRKEALEHLDYSEVKGISIDGEKLFTVISNKVRRYARTVVLAVGPANVAKIPHIPSMPNTEKLPQACHSMHITEFPDPLIKQRIASRRQTNILVVGGGLTSAQLTDLAIRKGVTKVWHVMRGPMRVKHFDVSLDWMGKFKNAKQAQFYYADSDDERIEMIKEARGGGSITPVFHKRLKKHLATKKLELLTETNLVDASFDAESGTWTVQTNPPVEMPAMDYMYFATGIQTDFSSLPYLQTILQKYPIEGRGGFPCINNDLMWNDDVPLFMMGRLAALRLGPAAPNLGGAQVGAERVAWAIEDRIPRPGEVEAVEDHRKGYLSGHGNMYTRRVCDGYDAPPVGSISWDLLLRAPQPRLVPVTNAREVRSLSFFHHVVAPALSGPFDGSFWTYFVARMTHAEPAARHCVLAISQLFEDFEYSRPSADRFAIVHYNTAINLLVHGTPPSTDTVLLVCVLFICVEFLRGNRAAAITHATHGLQLLNAAGHNSRLAGTYNQISVFPTFFVEDDMGRPANKIGECPVYSSTSEAQYALDNLVLRSLGVIRPGNPYRLEKMPQKPPQELFDTQREIQKDVDAWEKAFNRLQLTRPVADREDTASLALMMRSDDSFHDLQMPLFIVALGSAVPSRETLE
;
A
#
# COMPACT_ATOMS: atom_id res chain seq x y z
N MET A 1 11.34 44.19 26.16
CA MET A 1 11.00 43.19 25.11
C MET A 1 11.60 43.73 23.82
N ASN A 2 12.73 43.20 23.37
CA ASN A 2 13.29 43.61 22.08
C ASN A 2 12.25 43.31 21.00
N SER A 3 11.90 44.31 20.19
CA SER A 3 11.02 44.15 19.05
C SER A 3 11.56 43.03 18.17
N ILE A 4 10.84 41.90 18.09
CA ILE A 4 11.14 40.83 17.14
C ILE A 4 11.02 41.43 15.74
N GLN A 5 12.08 41.29 14.93
CA GLN A 5 12.07 41.78 13.56
C GLN A 5 10.91 41.15 12.80
N THR A 6 10.14 41.96 12.08
CA THR A 6 9.02 41.48 11.26
C THR A 6 9.41 41.58 9.80
N GLU A 7 9.32 40.48 9.08
CA GLU A 7 9.39 40.44 7.62
C GLU A 7 7.95 40.42 7.09
N GLU A 8 7.54 41.48 6.39
CA GLU A 8 6.18 41.61 5.82
C GLU A 8 5.97 40.74 4.57
N GLU A 9 7.04 40.12 4.09
CA GLU A 9 7.03 39.28 2.91
C GLU A 9 6.29 37.95 3.16
N ILE A 10 5.31 37.63 2.30
CA ILE A 10 4.53 36.40 2.37
C ILE A 10 5.24 35.29 1.58
N TYR A 11 5.44 34.14 2.22
CA TYR A 11 5.93 32.90 1.60
C TYR A 11 4.76 32.02 1.17
N ASP A 12 4.91 31.28 0.08
CA ASP A 12 3.90 30.29 -0.34
C ASP A 12 3.96 29.06 0.57
N VAL A 13 5.18 28.60 0.85
CA VAL A 13 5.45 27.40 1.64
C VAL A 13 6.56 27.69 2.65
N LEU A 14 6.28 27.47 3.93
CA LEU A 14 7.30 27.54 4.98
C LEU A 14 7.46 26.17 5.65
N ILE A 15 8.68 25.62 5.61
CA ILE A 15 8.98 24.28 6.11
C ILE A 15 9.75 24.40 7.42
N ILE A 16 9.33 23.65 8.44
CA ILE A 16 10.00 23.59 9.75
C ILE A 16 10.77 22.26 9.85
N GLY A 17 12.09 22.34 9.74
CA GLY A 17 13.05 21.24 9.81
C GLY A 17 13.78 21.01 8.50
N ALA A 18 15.11 21.06 8.52
CA ALA A 18 16.00 20.81 7.38
C ALA A 18 16.57 19.38 7.37
N GLY A 19 15.86 18.43 7.99
CA GLY A 19 16.22 17.01 7.98
C GLY A 19 15.74 16.27 6.71
N PRO A 20 15.74 14.92 6.72
CA PRO A 20 15.35 14.13 5.55
C PRO A 20 13.94 14.44 5.02
N CYS A 21 12.96 14.62 5.93
CA CYS A 21 11.59 14.99 5.55
C CYS A 21 11.53 16.37 4.89
N GLY A 22 12.24 17.35 5.43
CA GLY A 22 12.29 18.71 4.87
C GLY A 22 12.95 18.75 3.49
N LEU A 23 14.06 18.01 3.32
CA LEU A 23 14.72 17.91 2.03
C LEU A 23 13.85 17.19 1.00
N ALA A 24 13.18 16.10 1.39
CA ALA A 24 12.28 15.35 0.51
C ALA A 24 11.12 16.20 -0.02
N ILE A 25 10.41 16.94 0.86
CA ILE A 25 9.31 17.83 0.41
C ILE A 25 9.81 19.01 -0.42
N SER A 26 10.94 19.61 -0.03
CA SER A 26 11.54 20.72 -0.79
C SER A 26 11.92 20.26 -2.21
N ALA A 27 12.57 19.10 -2.33
CA ALA A 27 12.90 18.49 -3.61
C ALA A 27 11.64 18.14 -4.40
N ARG A 28 10.64 17.52 -3.76
CA ARG A 28 9.40 17.11 -4.42
C ARG A 28 8.59 18.29 -4.96
N LEU A 29 8.54 19.43 -4.27
CA LEU A 29 7.87 20.64 -4.76
C LEU A 29 8.54 21.27 -6.00
N HIS A 30 9.84 21.00 -6.18
CA HIS A 30 10.63 21.41 -7.36
C HIS A 30 10.63 20.34 -8.47
N GLU A 31 10.30 19.08 -8.15
CA GLU A 31 10.19 17.99 -9.12
C GLU A 31 8.77 17.90 -9.68
N HIS A 32 8.61 18.19 -10.96
CA HIS A 32 7.31 18.17 -11.64
C HIS A 32 6.88 16.78 -12.11
N THR A 33 7.87 15.89 -12.29
CA THR A 33 7.74 14.58 -12.89
C THR A 33 8.32 13.51 -11.96
N PRO A 34 7.82 13.40 -10.71
CA PRO A 34 8.40 12.48 -9.74
C PRO A 34 8.27 11.02 -10.21
N ALA A 35 9.20 10.19 -9.75
CA ALA A 35 9.16 8.75 -9.93
C ALA A 35 7.80 8.19 -9.48
N ALA A 36 7.40 7.06 -10.04
CA ALA A 36 6.34 6.27 -9.42
C ALA A 36 6.97 5.52 -8.26
N LEU A 37 6.58 5.84 -7.02
CA LEU A 37 6.70 4.85 -5.96
C LEU A 37 5.72 3.74 -6.30
N PHE A 38 6.25 2.61 -6.78
CA PHE A 38 5.48 1.43 -7.17
C PHE A 38 4.82 0.80 -5.93
N THR A 39 3.71 1.38 -5.51
CA THR A 39 2.66 0.84 -4.63
C THR A 39 1.31 1.42 -5.09
N ASP A 40 0.18 0.96 -4.55
CA ASP A 40 -1.24 1.23 -4.96
C ASP A 40 -1.65 2.69 -5.30
N GLU A 41 -0.76 3.67 -5.10
CA GLU A 41 -0.73 4.96 -5.82
C GLU A 41 -0.86 4.82 -7.35
N GLU A 42 -0.51 3.66 -7.93
CA GLU A 42 -0.65 3.36 -9.36
C GLU A 42 -2.08 3.48 -9.91
N HIS A 43 -3.12 3.13 -9.16
CA HIS A 43 -4.51 3.31 -9.63
C HIS A 43 -4.88 4.80 -9.76
N ARG A 44 -4.34 5.66 -8.88
CA ARG A 44 -4.46 7.12 -9.02
C ARG A 44 -3.55 7.63 -10.14
N ARG A 45 -2.40 6.96 -10.38
CA ARG A 45 -1.42 7.32 -11.39
C ARG A 45 -1.83 6.97 -12.82
N PHE A 46 -2.59 5.91 -13.09
CA PHE A 46 -3.15 5.69 -14.43
C PHE A 46 -4.13 6.80 -14.84
N HIS A 47 -4.92 7.30 -13.89
CA HIS A 47 -5.74 8.51 -14.10
C HIS A 47 -4.88 9.78 -14.24
N TRP A 48 -3.75 9.88 -13.56
CA TRP A 48 -2.82 11.01 -13.65
C TRP A 48 -1.97 11.01 -14.94
N ILE A 49 -1.46 9.87 -15.40
CA ILE A 49 -0.74 9.73 -16.69
C ILE A 49 -1.71 10.03 -17.83
N SER A 50 -2.98 9.64 -17.70
CA SER A 50 -4.05 10.06 -18.62
C SER A 50 -4.32 11.58 -18.57
N LYS A 51 -4.20 12.23 -17.40
CA LYS A 51 -4.41 13.67 -17.18
C LYS A 51 -3.20 14.58 -17.51
N TYR A 52 -1.97 14.09 -17.38
CA TYR A 52 -0.72 14.87 -17.46
C TYR A 52 0.36 14.28 -18.39
N GLY A 53 0.06 13.19 -19.13
CA GLY A 53 1.01 12.48 -19.98
C GLY A 53 1.75 13.33 -21.02
N ASN A 54 1.17 14.46 -21.44
CA ASN A 54 1.82 15.40 -22.37
C ASN A 54 2.98 16.21 -21.74
N LYS A 55 3.22 16.10 -20.43
CA LYS A 55 4.23 16.88 -19.68
C LYS A 55 5.44 16.04 -19.23
N MET A 56 5.55 14.78 -19.64
CA MET A 56 6.59 13.85 -19.19
C MET A 56 7.22 13.11 -20.38
N PRO A 57 8.47 12.63 -20.26
CA PRO A 57 9.05 11.78 -21.28
C PRO A 57 8.33 10.42 -21.28
N LEU A 58 7.39 10.26 -22.22
CA LEU A 58 6.69 8.99 -22.42
C LEU A 58 7.41 8.20 -23.51
N LYS A 59 7.93 7.03 -23.14
CA LYS A 59 8.39 6.04 -24.12
C LYS A 59 7.17 5.30 -24.64
N HIS A 60 6.77 5.61 -25.87
CA HIS A 60 5.67 4.91 -26.51
C HIS A 60 6.09 3.48 -26.84
N VAL A 61 5.59 2.53 -26.04
CA VAL A 61 5.96 1.11 -26.07
C VAL A 61 5.80 0.50 -27.47
N ARG A 62 4.84 0.99 -28.26
CA ARG A 62 4.54 0.50 -29.63
C ARG A 62 5.41 1.09 -30.74
N SER A 63 5.94 2.30 -30.57
CA SER A 63 6.69 3.00 -31.64
C SER A 63 8.17 3.18 -31.31
N GLY A 64 8.60 2.84 -30.10
CA GLY A 64 9.94 3.13 -29.58
C GLY A 64 10.22 4.64 -29.41
N LYS A 65 9.29 5.49 -29.85
CA LYS A 65 9.44 6.94 -29.87
C LYS A 65 9.34 7.45 -28.44
N ILE A 66 10.42 8.10 -27.99
CA ILE A 66 10.41 8.86 -26.76
C ILE A 66 9.81 10.21 -27.12
N THR A 67 8.60 10.48 -26.64
CA THR A 67 8.06 11.83 -26.72
C THR A 67 8.86 12.66 -25.74
N ALA A 68 9.77 13.49 -26.24
CA ALA A 68 10.53 14.39 -25.39
C ALA A 68 9.53 15.22 -24.58
N ALA A 69 9.76 15.32 -23.26
CA ALA A 69 9.05 16.31 -22.47
C ALA A 69 9.22 17.65 -23.19
N LYS A 70 8.12 18.37 -23.44
CA LYS A 70 8.27 19.81 -23.71
C LYS A 70 9.13 20.33 -22.58
N SER A 71 10.30 20.89 -22.88
CA SER A 71 11.15 21.53 -21.87
C SER A 71 10.21 22.32 -20.99
N PRO A 72 10.11 22.04 -19.67
CA PRO A 72 9.22 22.81 -18.84
C PRO A 72 9.73 24.23 -19.00
N ALA A 73 8.97 25.09 -19.68
CA ALA A 73 9.13 26.52 -19.50
C ALA A 73 9.17 26.67 -17.98
N GLN A 74 10.31 27.15 -17.47
CA GLN A 74 10.68 27.06 -16.06
C GLN A 74 9.46 27.49 -15.24
N LYS A 75 8.75 26.51 -14.66
CA LYS A 75 7.49 26.84 -14.00
C LYS A 75 7.83 27.75 -12.85
N PRO A 76 7.02 28.79 -12.60
CA PRO A 76 7.23 29.65 -11.45
C PRO A 76 7.34 28.79 -10.19
N GLN A 77 8.41 29.03 -9.44
CA GLN A 77 8.72 28.28 -8.24
C GLN A 77 7.92 28.85 -7.07
N TYR A 78 7.53 27.99 -6.13
CA TYR A 78 6.99 28.46 -4.88
C TYR A 78 8.04 29.27 -4.14
N LYS A 79 7.62 30.39 -3.59
CA LYS A 79 8.43 31.15 -2.67
C LYS A 79 8.51 30.39 -1.35
N MET A 80 9.66 29.78 -1.12
CA MET A 80 9.86 28.80 -0.05
C MET A 80 10.93 29.24 0.94
N LEU A 81 10.72 28.95 2.22
CA LEU A 81 11.71 29.10 3.28
C LEU A 81 11.72 27.88 4.20
N VAL A 82 12.90 27.50 4.66
CA VAL A 82 13.10 26.38 5.58
C VAL A 82 13.72 26.90 6.88
N LEU A 83 13.09 26.61 8.02
CA LEU A 83 13.61 26.96 9.35
C LEU A 83 14.11 25.70 10.04
N ASP A 84 15.34 25.69 10.55
CA ASP A 84 15.87 24.58 11.34
C ASP A 84 16.56 25.10 12.60
N ALA A 85 16.22 24.51 13.75
CA ALA A 85 16.73 24.96 15.04
C ALA A 85 18.23 24.67 15.25
N ASP A 86 18.76 23.66 14.55
CA ASP A 86 20.09 23.12 14.79
C ASP A 86 21.13 23.64 13.78
N SER A 87 20.73 23.90 12.53
CA SER A 87 21.65 24.24 11.44
C SER A 87 21.03 25.15 10.38
N ASP A 88 21.88 25.84 9.62
CA ASP A 88 21.61 26.57 8.38
C ASP A 88 21.92 25.72 7.12
N THR A 89 22.14 24.41 7.27
CA THR A 89 22.43 23.49 6.17
C THR A 89 21.52 22.28 6.20
N TRP A 90 21.24 21.70 5.02
CA TRP A 90 20.49 20.46 4.91
C TRP A 90 21.18 19.34 5.70
N MET A 91 20.37 18.53 6.37
CA MET A 91 20.82 17.36 7.12
C MET A 91 21.77 17.70 8.29
N GLY A 92 21.88 18.98 8.71
CA GLY A 92 22.89 19.41 9.70
C GLY A 92 22.86 18.63 11.01
N ARG A 93 21.69 18.51 11.67
CA ARG A 93 21.53 17.69 12.89
C ARG A 93 21.82 16.22 12.63
N TRP A 94 21.36 15.71 11.49
CA TRP A 94 21.53 14.30 11.10
C TRP A 94 23.01 13.95 10.94
N ASN A 95 23.74 14.73 10.15
CA ASN A 95 25.17 14.59 9.91
C ASN A 95 25.96 14.71 11.22
N ARG A 96 25.61 15.67 12.08
CA ARG A 96 26.22 15.83 13.42
C ARG A 96 26.06 14.57 14.28
N LEU A 97 24.84 14.03 14.36
CA LEU A 97 24.56 12.84 15.18
C LEU A 97 25.21 11.57 14.61
N PHE A 98 25.17 11.38 13.28
CA PHE A 98 25.81 10.23 12.63
C PHE A 98 27.33 10.24 12.83
N LYS A 99 27.96 11.42 12.72
CA LYS A 99 29.38 11.62 13.04
C LYS A 99 29.68 11.37 14.52
N MET A 100 28.86 11.90 15.43
CA MET A 100 29.02 11.73 16.88
C MET A 100 29.01 10.25 17.28
N TYR A 101 28.12 9.47 16.68
CA TYR A 101 27.95 8.04 16.99
C TYR A 101 28.79 7.12 16.12
N ASP A 102 29.64 7.67 15.25
CA ASP A 102 30.49 6.90 14.34
C ASP A 102 29.69 5.83 13.56
N ILE A 103 28.54 6.26 13.03
CA ILE A 103 27.64 5.42 12.24
C ILE A 103 28.14 5.39 10.81
N SER A 104 28.72 4.26 10.40
CA SER A 104 29.31 4.11 9.07
C SER A 104 28.29 3.81 7.97
N HIS A 105 27.19 3.13 8.29
CA HIS A 105 26.17 2.72 7.32
C HIS A 105 24.77 2.94 7.89
N LEU A 106 23.83 3.23 6.98
CA LEU A 106 22.43 3.37 7.34
C LEU A 106 21.81 2.03 7.73
N ARG A 107 20.75 2.09 8.54
CA ARG A 107 19.85 0.93 8.75
C ARG A 107 18.88 0.74 7.57
N SER A 108 18.56 1.83 6.89
CA SER A 108 17.60 1.85 5.79
C SER A 108 18.17 1.22 4.52
N PRO A 109 17.32 0.52 3.73
CA PRO A 109 17.70 -0.02 2.43
C PRO A 109 17.85 1.10 1.38
N MET A 110 18.45 0.80 0.23
CA MET A 110 18.74 1.77 -0.86
C MET A 110 17.49 2.48 -1.38
N LEU A 111 16.36 1.76 -1.43
CA LEU A 111 15.06 2.29 -1.86
C LEU A 111 14.56 3.46 -1.00
N TRP A 112 15.05 3.59 0.24
CA TRP A 112 14.58 4.62 1.16
C TRP A 112 15.52 5.82 1.15
N HIS A 113 15.21 6.79 0.28
CA HIS A 113 15.96 8.03 0.13
C HIS A 113 15.04 9.25 -0.03
N VAL A 114 15.64 10.43 -0.16
CA VAL A 114 14.93 11.72 -0.25
C VAL A 114 14.63 12.17 -1.68
N ASP A 115 15.28 11.56 -2.68
CA ASP A 115 15.14 11.95 -4.09
C ASP A 115 13.75 11.61 -4.66
N PRO A 116 13.01 12.59 -5.22
CA PRO A 116 11.73 12.36 -5.86
C PRO A 116 11.85 11.94 -7.33
N LEU A 117 13.03 12.05 -7.96
CA LEU A 117 13.19 11.88 -9.42
C LEU A 117 13.04 10.42 -9.86
N ASP A 118 13.70 9.52 -9.16
CA ASP A 118 13.76 8.09 -9.51
C ASP A 118 13.70 7.27 -8.21
N ARG A 119 12.99 6.15 -8.26
CA ARG A 119 12.92 5.16 -7.17
C ARG A 119 14.29 4.57 -6.87
N ASP A 120 15.12 4.40 -7.89
CA ASP A 120 16.44 3.78 -7.77
C ASP A 120 17.56 4.84 -7.74
N ALA A 121 17.24 6.11 -7.44
CA ALA A 121 18.16 7.24 -7.59
C ALA A 121 19.44 7.11 -6.75
N LEU A 122 19.32 6.62 -5.50
CA LEU A 122 20.48 6.41 -4.64
C LEU A 122 21.37 5.26 -5.16
N LEU A 123 20.75 4.20 -5.71
CA LEU A 123 21.48 3.09 -6.32
C LEU A 123 22.20 3.56 -7.58
N ALA A 124 21.49 4.24 -8.49
CA ALA A 124 22.07 4.83 -9.69
C ALA A 124 23.21 5.81 -9.36
N HIS A 125 23.10 6.55 -8.26
CA HIS A 125 24.16 7.43 -7.79
C HIS A 125 25.41 6.67 -7.28
N ALA A 126 25.24 5.50 -6.66
CA ALA A 126 26.36 4.64 -6.28
C ALA A 126 27.11 4.14 -7.53
N TYR A 127 26.38 3.57 -8.50
CA TYR A 127 26.94 3.10 -9.77
C TYR A 127 27.62 4.23 -10.55
N ALA A 128 26.97 5.39 -10.69
CA ALA A 128 27.47 6.51 -11.49
C ALA A 128 28.74 7.17 -10.93
N ASN A 129 29.11 6.87 -9.68
CA ASN A 129 30.35 7.37 -9.06
C ASN A 129 31.32 6.24 -8.68
N ASP A 130 31.08 5.00 -9.15
CA ASP A 130 31.91 3.83 -8.84
C ASP A 130 32.04 3.53 -7.34
N ARG A 131 30.95 3.70 -6.56
CA ARG A 131 30.90 3.53 -5.09
C ARG A 131 30.07 2.31 -4.64
N GLU A 132 30.02 1.27 -5.49
CA GLU A 132 29.31 0.01 -5.23
C GLU A 132 29.80 -0.69 -3.95
N ASP A 133 31.09 -0.55 -3.66
CA ASP A 133 31.82 -1.20 -2.57
C ASP A 133 31.40 -0.67 -1.19
N GLU A 134 30.76 0.50 -1.15
CA GLU A 134 30.15 1.09 0.03
C GLU A 134 28.76 0.51 0.36
N LEU A 135 28.25 -0.42 -0.46
CA LEU A 135 26.96 -1.07 -0.26
C LEU A 135 27.09 -2.40 0.49
N ILE A 136 26.48 -2.48 1.67
CA ILE A 136 26.47 -3.70 2.48
C ILE A 136 25.17 -4.49 2.25
N GLU A 137 25.29 -5.71 1.73
CA GLU A 137 24.14 -6.61 1.55
C GLU A 137 23.45 -6.92 2.88
N ILE A 138 22.13 -6.77 2.91
CA ILE A 138 21.29 -7.18 4.03
C ILE A 138 21.07 -8.70 3.95
N ARG A 139 22.00 -9.47 4.51
CA ARG A 139 21.96 -10.93 4.44
C ARG A 139 20.73 -11.52 5.12
N ASN A 140 20.25 -12.64 4.59
CA ASN A 140 19.13 -13.45 5.11
C ASN A 140 17.75 -12.76 5.10
N CYS A 141 17.57 -11.64 4.38
CA CYS A 141 16.24 -11.07 4.13
C CYS A 141 15.73 -11.39 2.72
N VAL A 142 16.63 -11.53 1.72
CA VAL A 142 16.31 -11.86 0.33
C VAL A 142 16.61 -13.34 0.04
N GLY A 143 15.75 -14.03 -0.70
CA GLY A 143 15.96 -15.44 -1.04
C GLY A 143 15.08 -15.98 -2.15
N LYS A 144 15.39 -17.19 -2.64
CA LYS A 144 14.61 -17.87 -3.69
C LYS A 144 13.27 -18.35 -3.14
N GLU A 145 12.18 -18.00 -3.82
CA GLU A 145 10.86 -18.54 -3.52
C GLU A 145 10.88 -20.06 -3.78
N VAL A 146 10.71 -20.86 -2.74
CA VAL A 146 10.63 -22.32 -2.89
C VAL A 146 9.24 -22.62 -3.45
N SER A 147 9.18 -23.10 -4.69
CA SER A 147 7.92 -23.45 -5.35
C SER A 147 7.12 -24.45 -4.50
N LYS A 148 5.79 -24.46 -4.64
CA LYS A 148 4.90 -25.43 -3.97
C LYS A 148 5.36 -26.88 -4.24
N HIS A 149 5.89 -27.13 -5.44
CA HIS A 149 6.55 -28.38 -5.83
C HIS A 149 7.87 -28.64 -5.10
N GLY A 150 8.72 -27.62 -4.93
CA GLY A 150 9.98 -27.72 -4.17
C GLY A 150 9.76 -28.01 -2.67
N LYS A 151 8.72 -27.43 -2.05
CA LYS A 151 8.33 -27.73 -0.67
C LYS A 151 7.84 -29.18 -0.51
N LYS A 152 7.07 -29.69 -1.48
CA LYS A 152 6.59 -31.08 -1.48
C LYS A 152 7.72 -32.09 -1.71
N LYS A 153 8.74 -31.74 -2.51
CA LYS A 153 9.88 -32.62 -2.83
C LYS A 153 10.95 -32.67 -1.73
N ASN A 154 11.14 -31.57 -0.97
CA ASN A 154 12.13 -31.50 0.11
C ASN A 154 11.60 -31.92 1.49
N GLY A 155 10.29 -32.15 1.64
CA GLY A 155 9.67 -32.58 2.90
C GLY A 155 10.10 -33.96 3.44
N GLN A 156 10.90 -34.72 2.69
CA GLN A 156 11.40 -36.04 3.10
C GLN A 156 12.88 -36.08 3.49
N ARG A 157 13.64 -34.97 3.40
CA ARG A 157 15.07 -34.96 3.76
C ARG A 157 15.46 -33.69 4.53
N ALA A 158 15.41 -33.76 5.86
CA ALA A 158 16.54 -33.48 6.77
C ALA A 158 16.08 -33.09 8.18
N CYS A 159 16.50 -33.92 9.13
CA CYS A 159 16.77 -33.54 10.51
C CYS A 159 17.83 -32.40 10.52
N GLY A 160 17.54 -31.29 11.23
CA GLY A 160 18.53 -30.26 11.53
C GLY A 160 17.93 -28.90 11.85
N ARG A 161 18.06 -28.44 13.10
CA ARG A 161 17.70 -27.10 13.58
C ARG A 161 18.56 -26.01 12.89
N ARG A 162 18.26 -25.65 11.64
CA ARG A 162 18.60 -24.33 11.10
C ARG A 162 17.29 -23.56 10.96
N GLN A 163 17.19 -22.49 11.73
CA GLN A 163 16.10 -21.51 11.69
C GLN A 163 15.88 -21.12 10.23
N GLU A 164 14.86 -21.69 9.60
CA GLU A 164 14.44 -21.34 8.24
C GLU A 164 14.00 -19.88 8.30
N ALA A 165 14.88 -18.97 7.89
CA ALA A 165 14.48 -17.60 7.62
C ALA A 165 13.39 -17.71 6.54
N ARG A 166 12.14 -17.44 6.93
CA ARG A 166 11.07 -17.21 5.96
C ARG A 166 11.58 -16.10 5.06
N VAL A 167 11.79 -16.45 3.80
CA VAL A 167 12.24 -15.51 2.79
C VAL A 167 11.03 -14.64 2.46
N ASP A 168 10.99 -13.46 3.05
CA ASP A 168 9.85 -12.53 2.93
C ASP A 168 10.02 -11.54 1.76
N ILE A 169 11.21 -11.47 1.16
CA ILE A 169 11.55 -10.56 0.04
C ILE A 169 11.96 -11.35 -1.20
N ASN A 170 11.46 -10.93 -2.35
CA ASN A 170 11.69 -11.60 -3.63
C ASN A 170 13.14 -11.39 -4.13
N VAL A 171 13.76 -12.40 -4.75
CA VAL A 171 15.10 -12.25 -5.37
C VAL A 171 15.17 -11.10 -6.38
N ARG A 172 14.06 -10.81 -7.07
CA ARG A 172 13.99 -9.71 -8.04
C ARG A 172 14.26 -8.35 -7.40
N GLU A 173 13.98 -8.20 -6.12
CA GLU A 173 14.14 -6.96 -5.35
C GLU A 173 15.51 -6.90 -4.66
N ARG A 174 16.41 -7.86 -4.90
CA ARG A 174 17.69 -7.99 -4.18
C ARG A 174 18.49 -6.68 -4.14
N ASN A 175 18.54 -5.96 -5.25
CA ASN A 175 19.32 -4.73 -5.39
C ASN A 175 18.83 -3.59 -4.47
N ASP A 176 17.58 -3.67 -4.00
CA ASP A 176 17.00 -2.65 -3.12
C ASP A 176 17.47 -2.85 -1.66
N TYR A 177 17.84 -4.08 -1.27
CA TYR A 177 18.15 -4.45 0.12
C TYR A 177 19.65 -4.46 0.40
N TYR A 178 20.28 -3.33 0.09
CA TYR A 178 21.62 -2.97 0.54
C TYR A 178 21.56 -1.78 1.48
N ASN A 179 22.45 -1.74 2.48
CA ASN A 179 22.64 -0.57 3.33
C ASN A 179 23.74 0.30 2.74
N PRO A 180 23.46 1.56 2.33
CA PRO A 180 24.49 2.47 1.89
C PRO A 180 25.35 2.93 3.06
N SER A 181 26.59 3.30 2.77
CA SER A 181 27.40 4.07 3.71
C SER A 181 26.73 5.42 4.01
N THR A 182 27.05 5.97 5.17
CA THR A 182 26.62 7.34 5.54
C THR A 182 27.19 8.37 4.57
N ALA A 183 28.44 8.19 4.10
CA ALA A 183 29.08 9.12 3.19
C ALA A 183 28.39 9.15 1.82
N LEU A 184 28.04 7.99 1.27
CA LEU A 184 27.30 7.87 0.02
C LEU A 184 25.91 8.49 0.12
N PHE A 185 25.21 8.27 1.22
CA PHE A 185 23.90 8.87 1.44
C PHE A 185 23.95 10.40 1.59
N CYS A 186 24.95 10.94 2.30
CA CYS A 186 25.14 12.38 2.43
C CYS A 186 25.45 13.04 1.07
N ASP A 187 26.36 12.45 0.29
CA ASP A 187 26.68 12.90 -1.08
C ASP A 187 25.44 12.90 -1.99
N HIS A 188 24.61 11.86 -1.88
CA HIS A 188 23.32 11.81 -2.59
C HIS A 188 22.38 12.95 -2.19
N CYS A 189 22.23 13.23 -0.89
CA CYS A 189 21.41 14.35 -0.41
C CYS A 189 21.92 15.70 -0.92
N GLU A 190 23.23 15.91 -0.95
CA GLU A 190 23.86 17.11 -1.53
C GLU A 190 23.57 17.21 -3.03
N LYS A 191 23.66 16.10 -3.76
CA LYS A 191 23.31 16.03 -5.19
C LYS A 191 21.83 16.35 -5.44
N VAL A 192 20.92 15.88 -4.58
CA VAL A 192 19.49 16.23 -4.65
C VAL A 192 19.29 17.73 -4.41
N ALA A 193 19.88 18.27 -3.34
CA ALA A 193 19.80 19.71 -3.05
C ALA A 193 20.34 20.56 -4.20
N ALA A 194 21.49 20.19 -4.77
CA ALA A 194 22.08 20.88 -5.91
C ALA A 194 21.19 20.80 -7.17
N ARG A 195 20.63 19.62 -7.49
CA ARG A 195 19.76 19.41 -8.65
C ARG A 195 18.54 20.34 -8.64
N TYR A 196 17.92 20.49 -7.47
CA TYR A 196 16.72 21.31 -7.29
C TYR A 196 17.01 22.74 -6.84
N ARG A 197 18.28 23.16 -6.83
CA ARG A 197 18.72 24.51 -6.40
C ARG A 197 18.27 24.88 -4.99
N LEU A 198 18.23 23.89 -4.08
CA LEU A 198 17.90 24.05 -2.67
C LEU A 198 19.11 24.55 -1.89
N GLY A 199 19.63 25.71 -2.30
CA GLY A 199 20.84 26.30 -1.75
C GLY A 199 20.71 26.74 -0.29
N PRO A 200 21.83 27.10 0.36
CA PRO A 200 21.86 27.51 1.77
C PRO A 200 21.01 28.75 2.05
N ASP A 201 20.78 29.61 1.05
CA ASP A 201 19.96 30.82 1.20
C ASP A 201 18.49 30.51 1.51
N MET A 202 18.02 29.28 1.26
CA MET A 202 16.66 28.84 1.59
C MET A 202 16.51 28.40 3.05
N ILE A 203 17.62 28.12 3.75
CA ILE A 203 17.59 27.62 5.12
C ILE A 203 17.98 28.74 6.10
N ARG A 204 17.29 28.81 7.22
CA ARG A 204 17.62 29.70 8.33
C ARG A 204 17.78 28.90 9.60
N LYS A 205 18.91 29.11 10.30
CA LYS A 205 19.13 28.57 11.63
C LYS A 205 18.28 29.32 12.65
N GLU A 206 17.04 28.88 12.81
CA GLU A 206 15.97 29.51 13.57
C GLU A 206 15.05 28.46 14.17
N ALA A 207 14.70 28.62 15.46
CA ALA A 207 13.79 27.73 16.15
C ALA A 207 12.38 28.33 16.12
N LEU A 208 11.39 27.53 15.70
CA LEU A 208 9.98 27.91 15.76
C LEU A 208 9.53 28.02 17.23
N GLU A 209 8.98 29.16 17.61
CA GLU A 209 8.47 29.41 18.96
C GLU A 209 6.94 29.49 19.00
N HIS A 210 6.32 30.02 17.95
CA HIS A 210 4.87 30.20 17.90
C HIS A 210 4.31 30.15 16.48
N LEU A 211 3.12 29.56 16.35
CA LEU A 211 2.36 29.45 15.11
C LEU A 211 0.90 29.85 15.35
N ASP A 212 0.37 30.70 14.48
CA ASP A 212 -1.04 31.07 14.42
C ASP A 212 -1.54 31.10 12.98
N TYR A 213 -2.84 30.88 12.77
CA TYR A 213 -3.48 30.93 11.46
C TYR A 213 -4.74 31.79 11.51
N SER A 214 -4.64 33.02 11.02
CA SER A 214 -5.74 33.99 11.05
C SER A 214 -5.54 35.10 9.99
N GLU A 215 -6.53 35.97 9.86
CA GLU A 215 -6.39 37.18 9.04
C GLU A 215 -5.45 38.17 9.74
N VAL A 216 -4.41 38.60 9.03
CA VAL A 216 -3.37 39.50 9.55
C VAL A 216 -3.63 40.91 9.02
N LYS A 217 -4.03 41.82 9.91
CA LYS A 217 -4.30 43.22 9.56
C LYS A 217 -3.09 43.86 8.88
N GLY A 218 -3.31 44.39 7.68
CA GLY A 218 -2.29 45.09 6.88
C GLY A 218 -1.39 44.18 6.03
N ILE A 219 -1.52 42.85 6.14
CA ILE A 219 -0.75 41.88 5.35
C ILE A 219 -1.68 41.00 4.50
N SER A 220 -2.78 40.51 5.09
CA SER A 220 -3.77 39.69 4.38
C SER A 220 -4.45 40.49 3.26
N ILE A 221 -4.52 39.89 2.07
CA ILE A 221 -5.23 40.42 0.91
C ILE A 221 -6.60 39.73 0.83
N ASP A 222 -7.68 40.47 0.61
CA ASP A 222 -9.05 39.95 0.45
C ASP A 222 -9.56 39.04 1.59
N GLY A 223 -9.11 39.31 2.82
CA GLY A 223 -9.49 38.51 3.99
C GLY A 223 -8.86 37.12 4.03
N GLU A 224 -7.82 36.87 3.23
CA GLU A 224 -7.12 35.59 3.25
C GLU A 224 -6.47 35.34 4.62
N LYS A 225 -6.63 34.12 5.15
CA LYS A 225 -5.94 33.72 6.38
C LYS A 225 -4.50 33.32 6.03
N LEU A 226 -3.57 33.75 6.86
CA LEU A 226 -2.14 33.44 6.72
C LEU A 226 -1.63 32.83 8.01
N PHE A 227 -0.59 32.02 7.89
CA PHE A 227 0.20 31.63 9.04
C PHE A 227 1.07 32.79 9.49
N THR A 228 0.96 33.17 10.76
CA THR A 228 1.98 33.96 11.44
C THR A 228 2.97 32.99 12.07
N VAL A 229 4.19 32.99 11.56
CA VAL A 229 5.28 32.09 11.99
C VAL A 229 6.29 32.92 12.77
N ILE A 230 6.41 32.67 14.08
CA ILE A 230 7.35 33.39 14.95
C ILE A 230 8.47 32.43 15.33
N SER A 231 9.69 32.77 14.89
CA SER A 231 10.90 32.13 15.37
C SER A 231 11.52 32.91 16.51
N ASN A 232 12.57 32.34 17.11
CA ASN A 232 13.41 33.01 18.10
C ASN A 232 14.15 34.27 17.59
N LYS A 233 13.99 34.64 16.31
CA LYS A 233 14.62 35.82 15.69
C LYS A 233 13.62 36.72 14.97
N VAL A 234 12.71 36.14 14.19
CA VAL A 234 11.91 36.86 13.19
C VAL A 234 10.46 36.39 13.18
N ARG A 235 9.54 37.32 12.92
CA ARG A 235 8.15 37.03 12.56
C ARG A 235 7.99 37.07 11.04
N ARG A 236 7.39 36.02 10.47
CA ARG A 236 7.11 35.87 9.03
C ARG A 236 5.67 35.44 8.78
N TYR A 237 5.26 35.55 7.51
CA TYR A 237 3.93 35.15 7.06
C TYR A 237 4.01 34.08 5.96
N ALA A 238 3.13 33.09 6.01
CA ALA A 238 3.09 32.03 5.00
C ALA A 238 1.66 31.59 4.66
N ARG A 239 1.41 31.19 3.41
CA ARG A 239 0.13 30.60 2.98
C ARG A 239 -0.01 29.16 3.48
N THR A 240 1.07 28.37 3.43
CA THR A 240 1.12 27.00 3.96
C THR A 240 2.35 26.78 4.85
N VAL A 241 2.22 25.87 5.82
CA VAL A 241 3.33 25.47 6.70
C VAL A 241 3.46 23.95 6.72
N VAL A 242 4.68 23.42 6.61
CA VAL A 242 4.97 21.98 6.71
C VAL A 242 5.84 21.70 7.92
N LEU A 243 5.36 20.89 8.86
CA LEU A 243 6.11 20.45 10.03
C LEU A 243 6.86 19.15 9.74
N ALA A 244 8.16 19.29 9.47
CA ALA A 244 9.14 18.21 9.24
C ALA A 244 10.13 18.08 10.42
N VAL A 245 9.63 18.23 11.65
CA VAL A 245 10.38 18.40 12.91
C VAL A 245 10.94 17.10 13.52
N GLY A 246 11.01 16.02 12.75
CA GLY A 246 11.51 14.72 13.22
C GLY A 246 10.69 14.15 14.39
N PRO A 247 11.30 13.93 15.59
CA PRO A 247 10.58 13.42 16.75
C PRO A 247 9.62 14.44 17.40
N ALA A 248 9.67 15.71 16.99
CA ALA A 248 8.89 16.86 17.48
C ALA A 248 9.11 17.26 18.95
N ASN A 249 9.04 16.30 19.87
CA ASN A 249 9.18 16.53 21.30
C ASN A 249 10.65 16.50 21.75
N VAL A 250 10.92 17.16 22.88
CA VAL A 250 12.25 17.15 23.52
C VAL A 250 12.49 15.79 24.17
N ALA A 251 13.73 15.31 24.11
CA ALA A 251 14.11 14.07 24.77
C ALA A 251 14.14 14.24 26.29
N LYS A 252 13.45 13.37 27.02
CA LYS A 252 13.41 13.37 28.48
C LYS A 252 13.97 12.07 29.03
N ILE A 253 14.75 12.19 30.09
CA ILE A 253 15.19 11.03 30.88
C ILE A 253 13.98 10.55 31.69
N PRO A 254 13.69 9.24 31.74
CA PRO A 254 12.60 8.73 32.57
C PRO A 254 12.79 9.14 34.04
N HIS A 255 11.68 9.43 34.73
CA HIS A 255 11.76 9.75 36.15
C HIS A 255 12.26 8.54 36.95
N ILE A 256 13.29 8.77 37.76
CA ILE A 256 13.89 7.78 38.66
C ILE A 256 13.86 8.42 40.07
N PRO A 257 13.38 7.73 41.12
CA PRO A 257 13.01 8.35 42.39
C PRO A 257 14.10 9.20 43.07
N SER A 258 15.30 8.66 43.26
CA SER A 258 16.41 9.35 43.93
C SER A 258 17.25 10.22 42.99
N MET A 259 16.89 10.29 41.71
CA MET A 259 17.61 11.10 40.72
C MET A 259 17.15 12.57 40.85
N PRO A 260 18.07 13.56 40.89
CA PRO A 260 17.71 14.97 41.00
C PRO A 260 16.79 15.40 39.86
N ASN A 261 15.73 16.13 40.19
CA ASN A 261 14.81 16.66 39.19
C ASN A 261 15.32 18.00 38.62
N THR A 262 16.53 17.99 38.03
CA THR A 262 17.17 19.18 37.42
C THR A 262 17.31 19.00 35.91
N GLU A 263 17.24 20.10 35.14
CA GLU A 263 17.39 20.04 33.67
C GLU A 263 18.76 19.49 33.23
N LYS A 264 19.80 19.78 34.01
CA LYS A 264 21.15 19.23 33.83
C LYS A 264 21.46 18.29 34.98
N LEU A 265 21.58 17.01 34.66
CA LEU A 265 22.02 15.99 35.59
C LEU A 265 23.56 15.93 35.62
N PRO A 266 24.17 15.71 36.80
CA PRO A 266 25.60 15.46 36.88
C PRO A 266 25.92 14.11 36.24
N GLN A 267 26.89 14.08 35.32
CA GLN A 267 27.44 12.85 34.74
C GLN A 267 26.38 11.88 34.17
N ALA A 268 25.26 12.43 33.68
CA ALA A 268 24.20 11.67 33.05
C ALA A 268 23.54 12.51 31.97
N CYS A 269 23.24 11.91 30.82
CA CYS A 269 22.50 12.60 29.77
C CYS A 269 21.65 11.65 28.92
N HIS A 270 20.64 12.22 28.28
CA HIS A 270 19.94 11.53 27.21
C HIS A 270 20.82 11.53 25.96
N SER A 271 20.79 10.43 25.20
CA SER A 271 21.54 10.25 23.95
C SER A 271 21.44 11.47 23.02
N MET A 272 20.24 12.00 22.81
CA MET A 272 20.00 13.19 21.98
C MET A 272 20.67 14.49 22.44
N HIS A 273 21.19 14.55 23.67
CA HIS A 273 21.86 15.71 24.25
C HIS A 273 23.39 15.52 24.36
N ILE A 274 23.94 14.43 23.80
CA ILE A 274 25.39 14.20 23.76
C ILE A 274 26.04 15.26 22.86
N THR A 275 26.90 16.08 23.45
CA THR A 275 27.72 17.10 22.76
C THR A 275 29.11 16.60 22.42
N GLU A 276 29.63 15.65 23.19
CA GLU A 276 30.94 15.04 23.01
C GLU A 276 30.92 13.59 23.52
N PHE A 277 31.60 12.68 22.84
CA PHE A 277 31.64 11.26 23.21
C PHE A 277 33.06 10.64 23.17
N PRO A 278 33.47 9.88 24.21
CA PRO A 278 32.86 9.83 25.55
C PRO A 278 32.86 11.21 26.21
N ASP A 279 32.13 11.37 27.30
CA ASP A 279 32.13 12.61 28.07
C ASP A 279 33.56 13.03 28.47
N PRO A 280 33.90 14.34 28.51
CA PRO A 280 35.24 14.81 28.88
C PRO A 280 35.79 14.21 30.17
N LEU A 281 34.95 14.00 31.19
CA LEU A 281 35.33 13.35 32.44
C LEU A 281 35.83 11.92 32.19
N ILE A 282 35.09 11.17 31.38
CA ILE A 282 35.44 9.79 31.02
C ILE A 282 36.72 9.77 30.20
N LYS A 283 36.89 10.70 29.25
CA LYS A 283 38.14 10.82 28.49
C LYS A 283 39.34 11.07 29.40
N GLN A 284 39.21 11.94 30.39
CA GLN A 284 40.25 12.19 31.38
C GLN A 284 40.56 10.92 32.20
N ARG A 285 39.53 10.20 32.68
CA ARG A 285 39.71 8.95 33.44
C ARG A 285 40.40 7.86 32.59
N ILE A 286 40.04 7.74 31.32
CA ILE A 286 40.69 6.83 30.35
C ILE A 286 42.16 7.22 30.14
N ALA A 287 42.45 8.51 29.92
CA ALA A 287 43.82 9.00 29.71
C ALA A 287 44.72 8.72 30.92
N SER A 288 44.17 8.85 32.13
CA SER A 288 44.84 8.50 33.39
C SER A 288 44.88 7.00 33.69
N ARG A 289 44.45 6.14 32.75
CA ARG A 289 44.36 4.67 32.90
C ARG A 289 43.55 4.21 34.12
N ARG A 290 42.59 5.03 34.56
CA ARG A 290 41.67 4.67 35.64
C ARG A 290 40.60 3.74 35.08
N GLN A 291 40.15 2.79 35.90
CA GLN A 291 39.01 1.94 35.54
C GLN A 291 37.75 2.80 35.38
N THR A 292 37.02 2.60 34.28
CA THR A 292 35.76 3.31 34.01
C THR A 292 34.59 2.36 33.83
N ASN A 293 33.50 2.57 34.56
CA ASN A 293 32.21 1.89 34.46
C ASN A 293 31.15 2.88 33.94
N ILE A 294 30.57 2.58 32.78
CA ILE A 294 29.48 3.37 32.20
C ILE A 294 28.21 2.54 32.17
N LEU A 295 27.09 3.16 32.53
CA LEU A 295 25.76 2.58 32.36
C LEU A 295 25.09 3.11 31.09
N VAL A 296 24.60 2.21 30.25
CA VAL A 296 23.77 2.53 29.08
C VAL A 296 22.38 1.94 29.28
N VAL A 297 21.35 2.79 29.24
CA VAL A 297 19.95 2.39 29.42
C VAL A 297 19.21 2.46 28.09
N GLY A 298 18.64 1.34 27.65
CA GLY A 298 17.76 1.28 26.48
C GLY A 298 17.89 -0.01 25.66
N GLY A 299 16.79 -0.44 25.01
CA GLY A 299 16.75 -1.66 24.20
C GLY A 299 16.82 -1.46 22.69
N GLY A 300 17.15 -0.26 22.21
CA GLY A 300 17.15 0.10 20.79
C GLY A 300 18.53 0.04 20.12
N LEU A 301 18.58 0.42 18.85
CA LEU A 301 19.84 0.51 18.10
C LEU A 301 20.80 1.55 18.69
N THR A 302 20.29 2.70 19.13
CA THR A 302 21.11 3.78 19.71
C THR A 302 21.85 3.34 20.97
N SER A 303 21.23 2.56 21.86
CA SER A 303 21.92 2.05 23.05
C SER A 303 23.03 1.06 22.67
N ALA A 304 22.77 0.15 21.73
CA ALA A 304 23.78 -0.75 21.20
C ALA A 304 24.96 -0.02 20.53
N GLN A 305 24.69 1.06 19.79
CA GLN A 305 25.70 1.91 19.17
C GLN A 305 26.58 2.60 20.22
N LEU A 306 25.97 3.19 21.25
CA LEU A 306 26.69 3.84 22.34
C LEU A 306 27.54 2.84 23.13
N THR A 307 27.02 1.65 23.42
CA THR A 307 27.76 0.57 24.08
C THR A 307 29.00 0.15 23.27
N ASP A 308 28.84 -0.10 21.96
CA ASP A 308 29.97 -0.43 21.08
C ASP A 308 30.99 0.71 21.02
N LEU A 309 30.52 1.95 20.85
CA LEU A 309 31.37 3.14 20.73
C LEU A 309 32.15 3.42 22.02
N ALA A 310 31.52 3.31 23.19
CA ALA A 310 32.17 3.47 24.50
C ALA A 310 33.38 2.54 24.63
N ILE A 311 33.16 1.25 24.36
CA ILE A 311 34.20 0.23 24.47
C ILE A 311 35.32 0.46 23.44
N ARG A 312 34.98 0.82 22.20
CA ARG A 312 35.97 1.16 21.15
C ARG A 312 36.79 2.40 21.50
N LYS A 313 36.23 3.34 22.26
CA LYS A 313 36.89 4.58 22.71
C LYS A 313 37.66 4.42 24.03
N GLY A 314 37.78 3.21 24.58
CA GLY A 314 38.66 2.91 25.70
C GLY A 314 37.98 2.76 27.06
N VAL A 315 36.64 2.81 27.13
CA VAL A 315 35.91 2.55 28.38
C VAL A 315 36.19 1.13 28.85
N THR A 316 36.57 0.97 30.12
CA THR A 316 36.95 -0.34 30.69
C THR A 316 35.79 -1.32 30.70
N LYS A 317 34.62 -0.89 31.20
CA LYS A 317 33.43 -1.74 31.29
C LYS A 317 32.16 -0.94 31.05
N VAL A 318 31.27 -1.51 30.23
CA VAL A 318 29.92 -0.97 30.01
C VAL A 318 28.89 -1.93 30.60
N TRP A 319 27.95 -1.37 31.35
CA TRP A 319 26.76 -2.05 31.84
C TRP A 319 25.58 -1.60 31.01
N HIS A 320 24.96 -2.52 30.27
CA HIS A 320 23.88 -2.20 29.36
C HIS A 320 22.58 -2.80 29.88
N VAL A 321 21.68 -1.95 30.38
CA VAL A 321 20.38 -2.33 30.94
C VAL A 321 19.26 -2.11 29.93
N MET A 322 18.37 -3.10 29.79
CA MET A 322 17.15 -2.99 29.00
C MET A 322 15.96 -3.70 29.65
N ARG A 323 14.81 -3.02 29.67
CA ARG A 323 13.58 -3.48 30.33
C ARG A 323 12.91 -4.73 29.75
N GLY A 324 13.31 -5.15 28.55
CA GLY A 324 12.68 -6.27 27.84
C GLY A 324 13.72 -7.18 27.20
N PRO A 325 13.29 -8.20 26.45
CA PRO A 325 14.21 -9.10 25.78
C PRO A 325 14.95 -8.38 24.64
N MET A 326 16.18 -8.80 24.37
CA MET A 326 16.95 -8.31 23.24
C MET A 326 16.32 -8.77 21.91
N ARG A 327 15.79 -7.83 21.14
CA ARG A 327 15.18 -8.09 19.82
C ARG A 327 16.17 -7.78 18.71
N VAL A 328 16.48 -8.77 17.88
CA VAL A 328 17.39 -8.62 16.74
C VAL A 328 16.57 -8.51 15.45
N LYS A 329 16.58 -7.34 14.80
CA LYS A 329 15.84 -7.07 13.56
C LYS A 329 16.71 -6.29 12.59
N HIS A 330 16.60 -6.56 11.29
CA HIS A 330 17.26 -5.73 10.28
C HIS A 330 16.68 -4.31 10.23
N PHE A 331 15.36 -4.20 10.33
CA PHE A 331 14.62 -2.95 10.14
C PHE A 331 13.79 -2.58 11.37
N ASP A 332 13.39 -1.31 11.46
CA ASP A 332 12.55 -0.79 12.57
C ASP A 332 11.09 -1.26 12.49
N VAL A 333 10.65 -1.68 11.31
CA VAL A 333 9.34 -2.29 11.04
C VAL A 333 9.53 -3.76 10.67
N SER A 334 8.52 -4.61 10.90
CA SER A 334 8.61 -6.02 10.49
C SER A 334 8.70 -6.16 8.97
N LEU A 335 9.27 -7.28 8.51
CA LEU A 335 9.49 -7.54 7.08
C LEU A 335 8.18 -7.54 6.28
N ASP A 336 7.05 -7.90 6.89
CA ASP A 336 5.73 -7.84 6.26
C ASP A 336 5.33 -6.44 5.80
N TRP A 337 5.93 -5.38 6.35
CA TRP A 337 5.70 -3.98 5.94
C TRP A 337 6.66 -3.48 4.86
N MET A 338 7.60 -4.32 4.41
CA MET A 338 8.59 -3.93 3.39
C MET A 338 8.80 -4.97 2.29
N GLY A 339 8.44 -6.23 2.51
CA GLY A 339 8.58 -7.32 1.55
C GLY A 339 7.23 -7.67 0.91
N LYS A 340 7.04 -8.96 0.64
CA LYS A 340 5.90 -9.51 -0.12
C LYS A 340 4.51 -9.05 0.35
N PHE A 341 4.31 -8.88 1.65
CA PHE A 341 3.01 -8.53 2.23
C PHE A 341 2.80 -7.04 2.46
N LYS A 342 3.73 -6.18 2.01
CA LYS A 342 3.69 -4.73 2.24
C LYS A 342 2.36 -4.13 1.82
N ASN A 343 1.90 -4.38 0.59
CA ASN A 343 0.67 -3.78 0.07
C ASN A 343 -0.55 -4.27 0.87
N ALA A 344 -0.60 -5.55 1.22
CA ALA A 344 -1.69 -6.08 2.05
C ALA A 344 -1.71 -5.44 3.46
N LYS A 345 -0.54 -5.23 4.08
CA LYS A 345 -0.43 -4.57 5.38
C LYS A 345 -0.77 -3.09 5.32
N GLN A 346 -0.33 -2.39 4.27
CA GLN A 346 -0.70 -1.00 4.03
C GLN A 346 -2.21 -0.85 3.76
N ALA A 347 -2.80 -1.74 2.97
CA ALA A 347 -4.24 -1.76 2.73
C ALA A 347 -5.02 -1.97 4.04
N GLN A 348 -4.65 -2.98 4.85
CA GLN A 348 -5.24 -3.19 6.18
C GLN A 348 -5.17 -1.92 7.03
N PHE A 349 -4.04 -1.21 7.01
CA PHE A 349 -3.86 0.02 7.78
C PHE A 349 -4.71 1.18 7.29
N TYR A 350 -4.87 1.34 5.97
CA TYR A 350 -5.70 2.39 5.40
C TYR A 350 -7.19 2.11 5.60
N TYR A 351 -7.61 0.84 5.54
CA TYR A 351 -8.98 0.41 5.79
C TYR A 351 -9.34 0.22 7.27
N ALA A 352 -8.41 0.45 8.21
CA ALA A 352 -8.69 0.41 9.63
C ALA A 352 -9.86 1.34 9.99
N ASP A 353 -10.77 0.86 10.83
CA ASP A 353 -12.04 1.52 11.16
C ASP A 353 -11.82 2.74 12.08
N SER A 354 -10.67 2.81 12.76
CA SER A 354 -10.35 3.87 13.71
C SER A 354 -8.86 4.19 13.80
N ASP A 355 -8.54 5.38 14.32
CA ASP A 355 -7.15 5.76 14.60
C ASP A 355 -6.54 5.00 15.79
N ASP A 356 -7.38 4.48 16.70
CA ASP A 356 -6.95 3.59 17.77
C ASP A 356 -6.43 2.26 17.23
N GLU A 357 -7.13 1.66 16.27
CA GLU A 357 -6.67 0.46 15.56
C GLU A 357 -5.35 0.74 14.83
N ARG A 358 -5.24 1.87 14.13
CA ARG A 358 -4.00 2.27 13.45
C ARG A 358 -2.81 2.37 14.41
N ILE A 359 -3.02 2.87 15.63
CA ILE A 359 -1.96 2.94 16.64
C ILE A 359 -1.51 1.56 17.07
N GLU A 360 -2.42 0.64 17.32
CA GLU A 360 -2.07 -0.72 17.69
C GLU A 360 -1.30 -1.42 16.57
N MET A 361 -1.72 -1.24 15.31
CA MET A 361 -0.97 -1.73 14.15
C MET A 361 0.45 -1.13 14.08
N ILE A 362 0.61 0.17 14.36
CA ILE A 362 1.93 0.83 14.39
C ILE A 362 2.80 0.26 15.53
N LYS A 363 2.23 0.09 16.72
CA LYS A 363 2.92 -0.46 17.90
C LYS A 363 3.38 -1.90 17.63
N GLU A 364 2.51 -2.73 17.07
CA GLU A 364 2.80 -4.12 16.71
C GLU A 364 3.91 -4.19 15.65
N ALA A 365 3.76 -3.46 14.54
CA ALA A 365 4.70 -3.47 13.43
C ALA A 365 6.12 -3.07 13.86
N ARG A 366 6.24 -2.05 14.70
CA ARG A 366 7.54 -1.58 15.22
C ARG A 366 8.07 -2.53 16.30
N GLY A 367 7.19 -2.93 17.22
CA GLY A 367 7.53 -3.88 18.28
C GLY A 367 8.70 -3.38 19.14
N GLY A 368 8.71 -2.10 19.51
CA GLY A 368 9.70 -1.49 20.39
C GLY A 368 11.13 -1.38 19.84
N GLY A 369 12.08 -1.14 20.73
CA GLY A 369 13.50 -1.07 20.39
C GLY A 369 14.04 -2.40 19.84
N SER A 370 14.87 -2.32 18.81
CA SER A 370 15.55 -3.47 18.23
C SER A 370 16.97 -3.12 17.81
N ILE A 371 17.82 -4.14 17.82
CA ILE A 371 19.25 -4.07 17.48
C ILE A 371 19.47 -4.79 16.15
N THR A 372 20.33 -4.24 15.28
CA THR A 372 20.64 -4.90 14.00
C THR A 372 21.57 -6.10 14.22
N PRO A 373 21.55 -7.12 13.34
CA PRO A 373 22.46 -8.27 13.45
C PRO A 373 23.95 -7.88 13.53
N VAL A 374 24.33 -6.79 12.85
CA VAL A 374 25.70 -6.25 12.89
C VAL A 374 26.07 -5.82 14.31
N PHE A 375 25.25 -5.00 14.97
CA PHE A 375 25.52 -4.56 16.34
C PHE A 375 25.36 -5.69 17.34
N HIS A 376 24.40 -6.61 17.14
CA HIS A 376 24.30 -7.81 17.97
C HIS A 376 25.59 -8.65 17.95
N LYS A 377 26.22 -8.80 16.77
CA LYS A 377 27.53 -9.47 16.65
C LYS A 377 28.64 -8.71 17.40
N ARG A 378 28.64 -7.38 17.35
CA ARG A 378 29.61 -6.54 18.10
C ARG A 378 29.41 -6.67 19.61
N LEU A 379 28.18 -6.59 20.11
CA LEU A 379 27.88 -6.78 21.52
C LEU A 379 28.30 -8.18 22.01
N LYS A 380 28.05 -9.24 21.23
CA LYS A 380 28.55 -10.59 21.53
C LYS A 380 30.07 -10.66 21.66
N LYS A 381 30.81 -9.95 20.79
CA LYS A 381 32.27 -9.86 20.90
C LYS A 381 32.68 -9.18 22.22
N HIS A 382 32.01 -8.09 22.58
CA HIS A 382 32.31 -7.36 23.82
C HIS A 382 31.98 -8.18 25.09
N LEU A 383 30.88 -8.93 25.07
CA LEU A 383 30.51 -9.91 26.10
C LEU A 383 31.59 -10.98 26.27
N ALA A 384 32.06 -11.56 25.16
CA ALA A 384 33.13 -12.57 25.20
C ALA A 384 34.44 -12.03 25.80
N THR A 385 34.73 -10.74 25.58
CA THR A 385 35.89 -10.06 26.17
C THR A 385 35.66 -9.53 27.60
N LYS A 386 34.48 -9.77 28.19
CA LYS A 386 34.07 -9.29 29.53
C LYS A 386 34.08 -7.76 29.71
N LYS A 387 34.11 -7.01 28.61
CA LYS A 387 34.03 -5.53 28.58
C LYS A 387 32.60 -5.00 28.62
N LEU A 388 31.62 -5.88 28.41
CA LEU A 388 30.20 -5.58 28.43
C LEU A 388 29.51 -6.54 29.39
N GLU A 389 28.65 -6.02 30.27
CA GLU A 389 27.56 -6.79 30.90
C GLU A 389 26.24 -6.35 30.30
N LEU A 390 25.45 -7.31 29.82
CA LEU A 390 24.17 -7.06 29.17
C LEU A 390 23.04 -7.61 30.04
N LEU A 391 22.26 -6.71 30.64
CA LEU A 391 21.16 -7.04 31.54
C LEU A 391 19.83 -6.84 30.81
N THR A 392 19.26 -7.95 30.32
CA THR A 392 17.94 -7.97 29.68
C THR A 392 16.83 -8.13 30.72
N GLU A 393 15.61 -7.72 30.37
CA GLU A 393 14.45 -7.83 31.26
C GLU A 393 14.69 -7.18 32.64
N THR A 394 15.51 -6.14 32.66
CA THR A 394 15.98 -5.46 33.86
C THR A 394 15.57 -3.99 33.80
N ASN A 395 14.87 -3.52 34.82
CA ASN A 395 14.44 -2.13 34.96
C ASN A 395 15.38 -1.41 35.92
N LEU A 396 15.77 -0.18 35.57
CA LEU A 396 16.43 0.74 36.49
C LEU A 396 15.33 1.35 37.38
N VAL A 397 15.31 0.99 38.66
CA VAL A 397 14.25 1.40 39.60
C VAL A 397 14.65 2.56 40.48
N ASP A 398 15.94 2.70 40.77
CA ASP A 398 16.46 3.84 41.52
C ASP A 398 17.89 4.21 41.09
N ALA A 399 18.27 5.47 41.28
CA ALA A 399 19.61 5.98 41.01
C ALA A 399 19.92 7.19 41.89
N SER A 400 21.00 7.13 42.67
CA SER A 400 21.48 8.22 43.52
C SER A 400 22.87 8.67 43.12
N PHE A 401 23.10 9.98 43.13
CA PHE A 401 24.40 10.57 42.81
C PHE A 401 25.15 10.90 44.10
N ASP A 402 26.37 10.40 44.23
CA ASP A 402 27.28 10.80 45.28
C ASP A 402 28.24 11.88 44.75
N ALA A 403 28.11 13.08 45.29
CA ALA A 403 28.92 14.24 44.90
C ALA A 403 30.38 14.14 45.37
N GLU A 404 30.66 13.40 46.45
CA GLU A 404 32.02 13.24 46.97
C GLU A 404 32.85 12.32 46.08
N SER A 405 32.29 11.15 45.73
CA SER A 405 32.96 10.23 44.80
C SER A 405 32.83 10.63 43.33
N GLY A 406 31.83 11.45 43.00
CA GLY A 406 31.47 11.79 41.62
C GLY A 406 31.08 10.53 40.84
N THR A 407 30.15 9.74 41.41
CA THR A 407 29.64 8.50 40.80
C THR A 407 28.16 8.27 41.12
N TRP A 408 27.51 7.45 40.30
CA TRP A 408 26.13 7.03 40.47
C TRP A 408 26.05 5.63 41.08
N THR A 409 25.20 5.47 42.09
CA THR A 409 24.76 4.17 42.59
C THR A 409 23.37 3.89 42.04
N VAL A 410 23.16 2.68 41.51
CA VAL A 410 21.91 2.31 40.83
C VAL A 410 21.29 1.06 41.44
N GLN A 411 19.96 1.00 41.43
CA GLN A 411 19.20 -0.18 41.84
C GLN A 411 18.35 -0.67 40.66
N THR A 412 18.29 -1.99 40.50
CA THR A 412 17.56 -2.63 39.42
C THR A 412 16.49 -3.59 39.91
N ASN A 413 15.52 -3.89 39.04
CA ASN A 413 14.59 -5.01 39.21
C ASN A 413 14.64 -5.92 37.97
N PRO A 414 15.06 -7.19 38.08
CA PRO A 414 15.53 -7.85 39.32
C PRO A 414 16.80 -7.19 39.90
N PRO A 415 17.07 -7.34 41.22
CA PRO A 415 18.28 -6.79 41.84
C PRO A 415 19.54 -7.41 41.24
N VAL A 416 20.47 -6.55 40.78
CA VAL A 416 21.79 -6.95 40.27
C VAL A 416 22.83 -6.12 41.00
N GLU A 417 23.87 -6.78 41.51
CA GLU A 417 25.01 -6.09 42.11
C GLU A 417 25.83 -5.41 41.02
N MET A 418 25.88 -4.08 41.04
CA MET A 418 26.58 -3.25 40.07
C MET A 418 27.56 -2.32 40.79
N PRO A 419 28.75 -2.05 40.20
CA PRO A 419 29.68 -1.08 40.76
C PRO A 419 29.10 0.34 40.67
N ALA A 420 29.78 1.29 41.31
CA ALA A 420 29.50 2.70 41.09
C ALA A 420 29.78 3.08 39.62
N MET A 421 28.86 3.85 39.03
CA MET A 421 28.91 4.25 37.62
C MET A 421 29.50 5.65 37.48
N ASP A 422 30.51 5.79 36.64
CA ASP A 422 31.14 7.08 36.37
C ASP A 422 30.24 7.98 35.52
N TYR A 423 29.44 7.39 34.63
CA TYR A 423 28.52 8.10 33.75
C TYR A 423 27.32 7.24 33.34
N MET A 424 26.17 7.88 33.11
CA MET A 424 24.95 7.21 32.63
C MET A 424 24.46 7.81 31.30
N TYR A 425 24.28 6.97 30.28
CA TYR A 425 23.67 7.36 29.00
C TYR A 425 22.27 6.76 28.86
N PHE A 426 21.27 7.62 28.63
CA PHE A 426 19.89 7.22 28.40
C PHE A 426 19.55 7.24 26.91
N ALA A 427 19.45 6.06 26.30
CA ALA A 427 18.99 5.87 24.93
C ALA A 427 17.55 5.32 24.93
N THR A 428 16.67 6.05 25.62
CA THR A 428 15.28 5.67 25.91
C THR A 428 14.27 6.15 24.87
N GLY A 429 14.73 6.82 23.82
CA GLY A 429 13.88 7.35 22.75
C GLY A 429 13.15 8.63 23.13
N ILE A 430 12.25 9.08 22.27
CA ILE A 430 11.45 10.30 22.46
C ILE A 430 9.97 9.92 22.31
N GLN A 431 9.19 10.19 23.35
CA GLN A 431 7.74 10.02 23.31
C GLN A 431 7.11 11.14 22.47
N THR A 432 6.11 10.77 21.67
CA THR A 432 5.39 11.72 20.81
C THR A 432 4.14 12.18 21.55
N ASP A 433 3.96 13.50 21.59
CA ASP A 433 2.75 14.12 22.09
C ASP A 433 2.61 15.51 21.46
N PHE A 434 1.80 15.59 20.41
CA PHE A 434 1.58 16.85 19.69
C PHE A 434 0.91 17.93 20.56
N SER A 435 0.11 17.52 21.55
CA SER A 435 -0.62 18.45 22.42
C SER A 435 0.32 19.24 23.35
N SER A 436 1.49 18.66 23.66
CA SER A 436 2.52 19.30 24.49
C SER A 436 3.46 20.23 23.73
N LEU A 437 3.33 20.36 22.40
CA LEU A 437 4.24 21.18 21.58
C LEU A 437 3.96 22.68 21.80
N PRO A 438 4.92 23.48 22.32
CA PRO A 438 4.66 24.87 22.69
C PRO A 438 4.24 25.77 21.53
N TYR A 439 4.82 25.55 20.35
CA TYR A 439 4.52 26.36 19.16
C TYR A 439 3.15 26.06 18.54
N LEU A 440 2.47 24.97 18.94
CA LEU A 440 1.13 24.62 18.43
C LEU A 440 -0.02 25.08 19.33
N GLN A 441 0.25 25.65 20.51
CA GLN A 441 -0.80 25.91 21.52
C GLN A 441 -1.92 26.83 20.99
N THR A 442 -1.57 27.85 20.19
CA THR A 442 -2.59 28.74 19.59
C THR A 442 -3.39 28.04 18.48
N ILE A 443 -2.75 27.23 17.64
CA ILE A 443 -3.46 26.42 16.64
C ILE A 443 -4.41 25.42 17.33
N LEU A 444 -3.96 24.74 18.38
CA LEU A 444 -4.79 23.81 19.16
C LEU A 444 -6.00 24.49 19.79
N GLN A 445 -5.84 25.73 20.26
CA GLN A 445 -6.93 26.50 20.84
C GLN A 445 -7.96 26.96 19.79
N LYS A 446 -7.50 27.47 18.63
CA LYS A 446 -8.38 28.01 17.59
C LYS A 446 -9.00 26.94 16.69
N TYR A 447 -8.26 25.87 16.43
CA TYR A 447 -8.59 24.80 15.50
C TYR A 447 -8.31 23.44 16.17
N PRO A 448 -9.07 23.07 17.20
CA PRO A 448 -8.84 21.81 17.91
C PRO A 448 -9.01 20.61 16.98
N ILE A 449 -8.15 19.60 17.16
CA ILE A 449 -8.27 18.30 16.52
C ILE A 449 -8.16 17.20 17.57
N GLU A 450 -8.74 16.04 17.28
CA GLU A 450 -8.55 14.88 18.13
C GLU A 450 -7.10 14.39 18.10
N GLY A 451 -6.72 13.76 19.21
CA GLY A 451 -5.44 13.09 19.37
C GLY A 451 -5.66 11.65 19.80
N ARG A 452 -4.81 10.74 19.30
CA ARG A 452 -4.76 9.35 19.76
C ARG A 452 -3.31 8.94 20.02
N GLY A 453 -3.03 8.43 21.22
CA GLY A 453 -1.70 7.98 21.63
C GLY A 453 -0.57 9.03 21.48
N GLY A 454 -0.91 10.32 21.57
CA GLY A 454 0.03 11.43 21.37
C GLY A 454 0.24 11.86 19.91
N PHE A 455 -0.47 11.25 18.96
CA PHE A 455 -0.45 11.63 17.54
C PHE A 455 -1.70 12.46 17.17
N PRO A 456 -1.56 13.46 16.28
CA PRO A 456 -2.69 14.25 15.81
C PRO A 456 -3.52 13.48 14.77
N CYS A 457 -4.84 13.51 14.89
CA CYS A 457 -5.77 12.93 13.92
C CYS A 457 -5.96 13.86 12.71
N ILE A 458 -4.90 14.00 11.91
CA ILE A 458 -4.87 14.80 10.66
C ILE A 458 -5.67 14.13 9.52
N ASN A 459 -5.93 14.85 8.43
CA ASN A 459 -6.65 14.30 7.27
C ASN A 459 -5.74 13.44 6.36
N ASN A 460 -6.29 12.89 5.26
CA ASN A 460 -5.56 12.01 4.35
C ASN A 460 -4.46 12.71 3.52
N ASP A 461 -4.53 14.03 3.41
CA ASP A 461 -3.50 14.88 2.77
C ASP A 461 -2.33 15.20 3.73
N LEU A 462 -2.35 14.62 4.94
CA LEU A 462 -1.43 14.92 6.03
C LEU A 462 -1.56 16.36 6.56
N MET A 463 -2.72 16.97 6.36
CA MET A 463 -3.02 18.33 6.77
C MET A 463 -3.83 18.36 8.06
N TRP A 464 -3.62 19.38 8.89
CA TRP A 464 -4.23 19.55 10.20
C TRP A 464 -5.74 19.30 10.19
N ASN A 465 -6.46 19.99 9.31
CA ASN A 465 -7.83 19.74 8.88
C ASN A 465 -8.06 20.47 7.55
N ASP A 466 -9.22 20.28 6.92
CA ASP A 466 -9.50 20.80 5.58
C ASP A 466 -9.40 22.33 5.44
N ASP A 467 -9.53 23.07 6.54
CA ASP A 467 -9.52 24.55 6.59
C ASP A 467 -8.16 25.15 6.97
N VAL A 468 -7.26 24.37 7.58
CA VAL A 468 -5.97 24.84 8.11
C VAL A 468 -4.82 24.17 7.34
N PRO A 469 -4.14 24.88 6.42
CA PRO A 469 -3.07 24.36 5.56
C PRO A 469 -1.73 24.14 6.29
N LEU A 470 -1.79 23.49 7.45
CA LEU A 470 -0.67 23.05 8.27
C LEU A 470 -0.45 21.56 8.05
N PHE A 471 0.63 21.20 7.36
CA PHE A 471 0.95 19.82 7.00
C PHE A 471 1.91 19.18 8.00
N MET A 472 1.75 17.89 8.23
CA MET A 472 2.61 17.09 9.11
C MET A 472 3.39 16.08 8.29
N MET A 473 4.69 15.94 8.56
CA MET A 473 5.53 14.91 7.96
C MET A 473 6.25 14.09 9.02
N GLY A 474 6.72 12.91 8.61
CA GLY A 474 7.48 12.03 9.47
C GLY A 474 6.62 11.45 10.59
N ARG A 475 7.12 11.50 11.83
CA ARG A 475 6.49 10.82 12.98
C ARG A 475 5.08 11.34 13.30
N LEU A 476 4.83 12.64 13.18
CA LEU A 476 3.51 13.22 13.47
C LEU A 476 2.43 12.77 12.48
N ALA A 477 2.83 12.32 11.29
CA ALA A 477 1.92 11.81 10.25
C ALA A 477 1.69 10.29 10.32
N ALA A 478 2.14 9.60 11.38
CA ALA A 478 2.12 8.15 11.45
C ALA A 478 0.72 7.53 11.32
N LEU A 479 -0.34 8.20 11.81
CA LEU A 479 -1.73 7.73 11.69
C LEU A 479 -2.24 7.67 10.24
N ARG A 480 -1.55 8.29 9.29
CA ARG A 480 -1.91 8.31 7.87
C ARG A 480 -0.87 7.68 6.96
N LEU A 481 0.40 7.70 7.38
CA LEU A 481 1.52 7.11 6.63
C LEU A 481 1.85 5.67 7.05
N GLY A 482 1.49 5.26 8.26
CA GLY A 482 1.78 3.93 8.80
C GLY A 482 3.11 3.85 9.57
N PRO A 483 3.56 2.63 9.92
CA PRO A 483 4.64 2.42 10.89
C PRO A 483 6.03 2.88 10.42
N ALA A 484 6.22 3.05 9.11
CA ALA A 484 7.45 3.55 8.50
C ALA A 484 7.51 5.09 8.42
N ALA A 485 6.47 5.80 8.86
CA ALA A 485 6.42 7.27 8.82
C ALA A 485 7.65 7.96 9.45
N PRO A 486 8.22 7.49 10.58
CA PRO A 486 9.42 8.10 11.17
C PRO A 486 10.73 7.81 10.42
N ASN A 487 10.71 6.98 9.37
CA ASN A 487 11.87 6.53 8.62
C ASN A 487 11.98 7.25 7.25
N LEU A 488 13.07 7.03 6.53
CA LEU A 488 13.30 7.63 5.20
C LEU A 488 12.22 7.27 4.17
N GLY A 489 11.68 6.04 4.20
CA GLY A 489 10.55 5.67 3.35
C GLY A 489 9.28 6.49 3.64
N GLY A 490 9.05 6.85 4.91
CA GLY A 490 7.96 7.74 5.30
C GLY A 490 8.17 9.19 4.87
N ALA A 491 9.43 9.64 4.78
CA ALA A 491 9.77 10.97 4.27
C ALA A 491 9.37 11.13 2.79
N GLN A 492 9.66 10.12 1.97
CA GLN A 492 9.36 10.13 0.53
C GLN A 492 7.85 10.09 0.26
N VAL A 493 7.12 9.13 0.86
CA VAL A 493 5.66 9.02 0.71
C VAL A 493 4.95 10.25 1.28
N GLY A 494 5.43 10.78 2.41
CA GLY A 494 4.90 12.00 2.99
C GLY A 494 5.10 13.22 2.09
N ALA A 495 6.29 13.35 1.48
CA ALA A 495 6.61 14.44 0.57
C ALA A 495 5.70 14.44 -0.65
N GLU A 496 5.42 13.26 -1.21
CA GLU A 496 4.52 13.13 -2.35
C GLU A 496 3.11 13.62 -2.02
N ARG A 497 2.50 13.13 -0.93
CA ARG A 497 1.14 13.52 -0.53
C ARG A 497 1.02 15.01 -0.22
N VAL A 498 1.97 15.56 0.55
CA VAL A 498 1.96 16.98 0.93
C VAL A 498 2.15 17.87 -0.31
N ALA A 499 3.04 17.50 -1.23
CA ALA A 499 3.26 18.30 -2.44
C ALA A 499 2.00 18.40 -3.31
N TRP A 500 1.27 17.29 -3.49
CA TRP A 500 -0.02 17.31 -4.20
C TRP A 500 -1.03 18.23 -3.52
N ALA A 501 -1.16 18.10 -2.19
CA ALA A 501 -2.11 18.88 -1.43
C ALA A 501 -1.79 20.38 -1.39
N ILE A 502 -0.51 20.76 -1.53
CA ILE A 502 -0.07 22.16 -1.70
C ILE A 502 -0.40 22.64 -3.12
N GLU A 503 -0.09 21.85 -4.16
CA GLU A 503 -0.36 22.20 -5.56
C GLU A 503 -1.85 22.40 -5.86
N ASP A 504 -2.73 21.64 -5.21
CA ASP A 504 -4.18 21.80 -5.35
C ASP A 504 -4.73 23.05 -4.63
N ARG A 505 -3.95 23.64 -3.70
CA ARG A 505 -4.39 24.78 -2.87
C ARG A 505 -3.75 26.11 -3.25
N ILE A 506 -2.46 26.11 -3.60
CA ILE A 506 -1.72 27.32 -3.97
C ILE A 506 -1.33 27.21 -5.44
N PRO A 507 -1.98 27.97 -6.35
CA PRO A 507 -1.55 28.05 -7.74
C PRO A 507 -0.16 28.71 -7.82
N ARG A 508 0.69 28.23 -8.73
CA ARG A 508 2.05 28.78 -8.87
C ARG A 508 2.02 30.20 -9.45
N PRO A 509 2.88 31.13 -8.99
CA PRO A 509 2.83 32.54 -9.40
C PRO A 509 2.99 32.75 -10.92
N GLY A 510 1.93 33.14 -11.65
CA GLY A 510 1.99 33.36 -13.10
C GLY A 510 1.42 32.23 -13.95
N GLU A 511 0.87 31.17 -13.34
CA GLU A 511 -0.18 30.39 -14.01
C GLU A 511 -1.45 31.25 -14.03
N VAL A 512 -1.62 32.05 -15.10
CA VAL A 512 -2.92 32.64 -15.43
C VAL A 512 -3.88 31.47 -15.59
N GLU A 513 -5.03 31.49 -14.90
CA GLU A 513 -6.10 30.51 -15.09
C GLU A 513 -6.48 30.49 -16.58
N ALA A 514 -5.86 29.60 -17.35
CA ALA A 514 -6.38 29.19 -18.63
C ALA A 514 -7.63 28.39 -18.29
N VAL A 515 -8.78 29.09 -18.18
CA VAL A 515 -10.15 28.60 -18.00
C VAL A 515 -10.17 27.07 -18.10
N GLU A 516 -9.88 26.41 -16.98
CA GLU A 516 -9.66 24.98 -17.01
C GLU A 516 -11.02 24.33 -17.18
N ASP A 517 -11.20 23.68 -18.33
CA ASP A 517 -12.32 22.82 -18.69
C ASP A 517 -12.86 22.08 -17.45
N HIS A 518 -14.05 22.49 -17.00
CA HIS A 518 -14.74 22.01 -15.79
C HIS A 518 -15.00 20.49 -15.78
N ARG A 519 -14.66 19.79 -16.86
CA ARG A 519 -14.57 18.32 -16.94
C ARG A 519 -13.46 17.70 -16.08
N LYS A 520 -12.46 18.48 -15.62
CA LYS A 520 -11.27 17.97 -14.90
C LYS A 520 -11.48 17.56 -13.43
N GLY A 521 -12.51 18.07 -12.75
CA GLY A 521 -12.88 17.67 -11.38
C GLY A 521 -13.86 16.49 -11.31
N TYR A 522 -14.62 16.28 -12.39
CA TYR A 522 -15.59 15.19 -12.54
C TYR A 522 -14.90 13.81 -12.63
N LEU A 523 -13.72 13.74 -13.25
CA LEU A 523 -12.95 12.50 -13.43
C LEU A 523 -12.06 12.13 -12.23
N SER A 524 -11.92 13.00 -11.23
CA SER A 524 -11.14 12.74 -10.00
C SER A 524 -12.01 12.42 -8.78
N GLY A 525 -13.34 12.44 -8.90
CA GLY A 525 -14.26 12.10 -7.80
C GLY A 525 -14.33 13.12 -6.65
N HIS A 526 -13.80 14.34 -6.82
CA HIS A 526 -13.73 15.36 -5.75
C HIS A 526 -14.86 16.41 -5.81
N GLY A 527 -15.91 16.24 -6.64
CA GLY A 527 -17.04 17.18 -6.65
C GLY A 527 -18.28 16.68 -7.38
N ASN A 528 -19.46 17.08 -6.90
CA ASN A 528 -20.74 16.92 -7.59
C ASN A 528 -21.04 18.17 -8.46
N MET A 529 -21.80 17.98 -9.55
CA MET A 529 -21.98 18.98 -10.61
C MET A 529 -22.83 20.22 -10.21
N TYR A 530 -23.27 20.36 -8.96
CA TYR A 530 -24.36 21.28 -8.61
C TYR A 530 -24.09 22.29 -7.50
N THR A 531 -22.89 22.36 -6.92
CA THR A 531 -22.74 23.13 -5.67
C THR A 531 -22.45 24.62 -5.80
N ARG A 532 -22.07 25.20 -6.95
CA ARG A 532 -21.93 26.67 -7.08
C ARG A 532 -22.15 27.20 -8.50
N ARG A 533 -23.41 27.37 -8.88
CA ARG A 533 -23.83 28.51 -9.73
C ARG A 533 -25.09 29.10 -9.11
N VAL A 534 -24.91 30.17 -8.34
CA VAL A 534 -26.03 31.07 -8.05
C VAL A 534 -26.28 31.83 -9.35
N CYS A 535 -27.37 31.49 -10.02
CA CYS A 535 -27.83 32.19 -11.21
C CYS A 535 -29.02 33.06 -10.76
N ASP A 536 -28.72 34.27 -10.30
CA ASP A 536 -29.74 35.25 -9.96
C ASP A 536 -30.33 35.78 -11.27
N GLY A 537 -31.46 35.22 -11.73
CA GLY A 537 -32.15 35.81 -12.88
C GLY A 537 -33.13 34.99 -13.70
N TYR A 538 -33.66 33.86 -13.23
CA TYR A 538 -34.75 33.19 -13.97
C TYR A 538 -36.03 33.08 -13.12
N ASP A 539 -37.13 33.53 -13.72
CA ASP A 539 -38.47 33.44 -13.15
C ASP A 539 -38.85 31.99 -12.82
N ALA A 540 -39.58 31.82 -11.71
CA ALA A 540 -40.02 30.51 -11.26
C ALA A 540 -40.86 29.81 -12.34
N PRO A 541 -40.62 28.52 -12.61
CA PRO A 541 -41.31 27.82 -13.69
C PRO A 541 -42.80 27.59 -13.33
N PRO A 542 -43.70 27.62 -14.33
CA PRO A 542 -45.14 27.51 -14.11
C PRO A 542 -45.54 26.16 -13.50
N VAL A 543 -46.63 26.17 -12.72
CA VAL A 543 -47.14 25.00 -12.00
C VAL A 543 -47.44 23.86 -12.98
N GLY A 544 -46.74 22.74 -12.81
CA GLY A 544 -46.86 21.55 -13.66
C GLY A 544 -45.62 21.22 -14.51
N SER A 545 -44.58 22.06 -14.52
CA SER A 545 -43.32 21.75 -15.21
C SER A 545 -42.48 20.72 -14.44
N ILE A 546 -42.06 19.66 -15.14
CA ILE A 546 -41.15 18.64 -14.61
C ILE A 546 -39.71 19.07 -14.91
N SER A 547 -38.86 19.16 -13.88
CA SER A 547 -37.46 19.55 -14.06
C SER A 547 -36.65 18.45 -14.76
N TRP A 548 -35.61 18.85 -15.50
CA TRP A 548 -34.65 17.92 -16.08
C TRP A 548 -34.00 17.01 -15.01
N ASP A 549 -33.84 17.48 -13.78
CA ASP A 549 -33.39 16.66 -12.63
C ASP A 549 -34.36 15.52 -12.27
N LEU A 550 -35.67 15.74 -12.43
CA LEU A 550 -36.67 14.70 -12.16
C LEU A 550 -36.76 13.68 -13.31
N LEU A 551 -36.55 14.13 -14.55
CA LEU A 551 -36.50 13.28 -15.76
C LEU A 551 -35.19 12.49 -15.90
N LEU A 552 -34.07 13.04 -15.44
CA LEU A 552 -32.73 12.43 -15.52
C LEU A 552 -32.36 11.62 -14.27
N ARG A 553 -33.20 11.61 -13.23
CA ARG A 553 -33.07 10.64 -12.13
C ARG A 553 -33.36 9.24 -12.66
N ALA A 554 -32.30 8.48 -12.90
CA ALA A 554 -32.42 7.02 -12.98
C ALA A 554 -33.08 6.53 -11.67
N PRO A 555 -34.06 5.61 -11.73
CA PRO A 555 -34.67 5.07 -10.52
C PRO A 555 -33.57 4.44 -9.67
N GLN A 556 -33.28 5.05 -8.52
CA GLN A 556 -32.33 4.45 -7.59
C GLN A 556 -32.94 3.13 -7.11
N PRO A 557 -32.23 2.00 -7.22
CA PRO A 557 -32.70 0.76 -6.63
C PRO A 557 -32.89 1.00 -5.14
N ARG A 558 -34.02 0.53 -4.58
CA ARG A 558 -34.31 0.61 -3.15
C ARG A 558 -33.16 -0.06 -2.41
N LEU A 559 -32.26 0.73 -1.82
CA LEU A 559 -31.14 0.24 -1.04
C LEU A 559 -31.69 -0.55 0.15
N VAL A 560 -31.53 -1.88 0.12
CA VAL A 560 -31.89 -2.74 1.25
C VAL A 560 -30.84 -2.49 2.36
N PRO A 561 -31.22 -1.98 3.54
CA PRO A 561 -30.26 -1.72 4.62
C PRO A 561 -29.52 -3.02 5.00
N VAL A 562 -28.21 -2.94 5.22
CA VAL A 562 -27.42 -4.06 5.76
C VAL A 562 -27.27 -3.83 7.26
N THR A 563 -27.97 -4.63 8.07
CA THR A 563 -27.97 -4.48 9.54
C THR A 563 -27.06 -5.48 10.26
N ASN A 564 -26.44 -6.41 9.53
CA ASN A 564 -25.64 -7.49 10.09
C ASN A 564 -24.17 -7.39 9.66
N ALA A 565 -23.26 -7.21 10.61
CA ALA A 565 -21.82 -7.09 10.37
C ALA A 565 -21.21 -8.29 9.61
N ARG A 566 -21.77 -9.50 9.80
CA ARG A 566 -21.33 -10.69 9.06
C ARG A 566 -21.71 -10.61 7.59
N GLU A 567 -22.89 -10.09 7.26
CA GLU A 567 -23.31 -9.88 5.87
C GLU A 567 -22.49 -8.79 5.18
N VAL A 568 -22.17 -7.69 5.88
CA VAL A 568 -21.29 -6.63 5.35
C VAL A 568 -19.92 -7.18 5.00
N ARG A 569 -19.32 -7.97 5.90
CA ARG A 569 -18.04 -8.64 5.65
C ARG A 569 -18.12 -9.59 4.45
N SER A 570 -19.16 -10.43 4.38
CA SER A 570 -19.31 -11.39 3.27
C SER A 570 -19.52 -10.68 1.93
N LEU A 571 -20.31 -9.61 1.86
CA LEU A 571 -20.46 -8.79 0.65
C LEU A 571 -19.16 -8.09 0.26
N SER A 572 -18.40 -7.59 1.25
CA SER A 572 -17.08 -7.01 1.00
C SER A 572 -16.07 -8.06 0.50
N PHE A 573 -16.08 -9.25 1.10
CA PHE A 573 -15.26 -10.38 0.65
C PHE A 573 -15.61 -10.81 -0.77
N PHE A 574 -16.90 -10.82 -1.12
CA PHE A 574 -17.33 -11.06 -2.49
C PHE A 574 -16.73 -10.04 -3.45
N HIS A 575 -16.88 -8.74 -3.15
CA HIS A 575 -16.46 -7.67 -4.04
C HIS A 575 -14.94 -7.67 -4.28
N HIS A 576 -14.14 -7.94 -3.24
CA HIS A 576 -12.68 -7.78 -3.30
C HIS A 576 -11.92 -9.07 -3.61
N VAL A 577 -12.52 -10.23 -3.38
CA VAL A 577 -11.82 -11.53 -3.49
C VAL A 577 -12.56 -12.45 -4.47
N VAL A 578 -13.83 -12.73 -4.20
CA VAL A 578 -14.58 -13.75 -4.97
C VAL A 578 -14.88 -13.27 -6.40
N ALA A 579 -15.40 -12.06 -6.56
CA ALA A 579 -15.76 -11.51 -7.86
C ALA A 579 -14.54 -11.37 -8.81
N PRO A 580 -13.37 -10.85 -8.36
CA PRO A 580 -12.15 -10.89 -9.15
C PRO A 580 -11.69 -12.31 -9.47
N ALA A 581 -11.76 -13.24 -8.52
CA ALA A 581 -11.37 -14.64 -8.74
C ALA A 581 -12.28 -15.36 -9.75
N LEU A 582 -13.59 -15.10 -9.72
CA LEU A 582 -14.57 -15.65 -10.66
C LEU A 582 -14.50 -15.00 -12.06
N SER A 583 -13.95 -13.78 -12.17
CA SER A 583 -13.84 -13.04 -13.43
C SER A 583 -12.75 -13.58 -14.36
N GLY A 584 -11.68 -14.18 -13.82
CA GLY A 584 -10.56 -14.66 -14.63
C GLY A 584 -9.88 -13.54 -15.44
N PRO A 585 -9.20 -13.86 -16.57
CA PRO A 585 -8.45 -12.88 -17.37
C PRO A 585 -9.31 -12.04 -18.34
N PHE A 586 -10.64 -12.18 -18.30
CA PHE A 586 -11.57 -11.54 -19.24
C PHE A 586 -12.44 -10.47 -18.55
N ASP A 587 -13.28 -9.75 -19.30
CA ASP A 587 -14.07 -8.60 -18.81
C ASP A 587 -14.82 -8.93 -17.51
N GLY A 588 -14.24 -8.49 -16.39
CA GLY A 588 -14.74 -8.75 -15.04
C GLY A 588 -15.97 -7.92 -14.68
N SER A 589 -16.50 -7.10 -15.60
CA SER A 589 -17.66 -6.24 -15.36
C SER A 589 -18.91 -7.00 -14.92
N PHE A 590 -19.07 -8.27 -15.33
CA PHE A 590 -20.19 -9.09 -14.86
C PHE A 590 -20.14 -9.32 -13.35
N TRP A 591 -19.07 -9.93 -12.83
CA TRP A 591 -18.98 -10.27 -11.41
C TRP A 591 -18.67 -9.06 -10.52
N THR A 592 -17.77 -8.19 -10.98
CA THR A 592 -17.29 -7.05 -10.18
C THR A 592 -18.25 -5.87 -10.17
N TYR A 593 -19.04 -5.69 -11.24
CA TYR A 593 -19.95 -4.54 -11.37
C TYR A 593 -21.43 -4.96 -11.45
N PHE A 594 -21.81 -5.84 -12.37
CA PHE A 594 -23.21 -6.21 -12.56
C PHE A 594 -23.79 -7.00 -11.39
N VAL A 595 -23.16 -8.12 -11.00
CA VAL A 595 -23.60 -8.94 -9.85
C VAL A 595 -23.55 -8.10 -8.58
N ALA A 596 -22.49 -7.31 -8.37
CA ALA A 596 -22.38 -6.40 -7.23
C ALA A 596 -23.56 -5.41 -7.16
N ARG A 597 -23.93 -4.77 -8.28
CA ARG A 597 -25.13 -3.91 -8.34
C ARG A 597 -26.42 -4.68 -8.05
N MET A 598 -26.54 -5.90 -8.56
CA MET A 598 -27.72 -6.72 -8.37
C MET A 598 -27.88 -7.23 -6.93
N THR A 599 -26.81 -7.31 -6.13
CA THR A 599 -26.93 -7.57 -4.69
C THR A 599 -27.66 -6.46 -3.93
N HIS A 600 -27.61 -5.22 -4.45
CA HIS A 600 -28.31 -4.09 -3.85
C HIS A 600 -29.74 -3.95 -4.37
N ALA A 601 -30.01 -4.42 -5.59
CA ALA A 601 -31.31 -4.29 -6.24
C ALA A 601 -32.24 -5.50 -5.99
N GLU A 602 -31.68 -6.71 -5.89
CA GLU A 602 -32.44 -7.97 -5.84
C GLU A 602 -32.10 -8.77 -4.57
N PRO A 603 -33.06 -8.92 -3.62
CA PRO A 603 -32.84 -9.65 -2.38
C PRO A 603 -32.40 -11.10 -2.58
N ALA A 604 -32.92 -11.80 -3.59
CA ALA A 604 -32.54 -13.18 -3.90
C ALA A 604 -31.06 -13.27 -4.34
N ALA A 605 -30.61 -12.33 -5.18
CA ALA A 605 -29.22 -12.28 -5.63
C ALA A 605 -28.25 -11.98 -4.47
N ARG A 606 -28.64 -11.07 -3.56
CA ARG A 606 -27.87 -10.77 -2.33
C ARG A 606 -27.62 -12.01 -1.49
N HIS A 607 -28.66 -12.80 -1.22
CA HIS A 607 -28.54 -14.01 -0.42
C HIS A 607 -27.69 -15.09 -1.11
N CYS A 608 -27.77 -15.21 -2.43
CA CYS A 608 -26.87 -16.10 -3.17
C CYS A 608 -25.41 -15.66 -3.04
N VAL A 609 -25.12 -14.36 -3.19
CA VAL A 609 -23.75 -13.83 -3.04
C VAL A 609 -23.19 -14.05 -1.63
N LEU A 610 -24.00 -13.88 -0.59
CA LEU A 610 -23.62 -14.18 0.78
C LEU A 610 -23.25 -15.66 0.96
N ALA A 611 -24.03 -16.57 0.37
CA ALA A 611 -23.76 -18.00 0.39
C ALA A 611 -22.46 -18.35 -0.36
N ILE A 612 -22.26 -17.79 -1.57
CA ILE A 612 -21.02 -17.97 -2.34
C ILE A 612 -19.81 -17.50 -1.54
N SER A 613 -19.90 -16.34 -0.89
CA SER A 613 -18.79 -15.75 -0.13
C SER A 613 -18.30 -16.64 1.00
N GLN A 614 -19.22 -17.21 1.77
CA GLN A 614 -18.90 -18.13 2.86
C GLN A 614 -18.31 -19.44 2.32
N LEU A 615 -18.94 -20.02 1.30
CA LEU A 615 -18.47 -21.27 0.67
C LEU A 615 -17.09 -21.13 0.02
N PHE A 616 -16.80 -19.97 -0.57
CA PHE A 616 -15.51 -19.69 -1.19
C PHE A 616 -14.41 -19.52 -0.13
N GLU A 617 -14.70 -18.85 0.98
CA GLU A 617 -13.77 -18.72 2.11
C GLU A 617 -13.44 -20.10 2.73
N ASP A 618 -14.45 -20.97 2.87
CA ASP A 618 -14.24 -22.32 3.40
C ASP A 618 -13.43 -23.21 2.43
N PHE A 619 -13.63 -23.05 1.12
CA PHE A 619 -12.86 -23.73 0.07
C PHE A 619 -11.38 -23.28 0.04
N GLU A 620 -11.11 -21.97 0.11
CA GLU A 620 -9.75 -21.43 0.00
C GLU A 620 -8.88 -21.75 1.23
N TYR A 621 -9.48 -21.77 2.42
CA TYR A 621 -8.76 -21.99 3.68
C TYR A 621 -8.86 -23.42 4.26
N SER A 622 -9.44 -24.38 3.52
CA SER A 622 -9.55 -25.81 3.91
C SER A 622 -10.14 -26.01 5.31
N ARG A 623 -11.20 -25.28 5.66
CA ARG A 623 -11.86 -25.38 6.97
C ARG A 623 -12.93 -26.48 6.95
N PRO A 624 -13.03 -27.34 7.98
CA PRO A 624 -14.08 -28.36 8.05
C PRO A 624 -15.47 -27.71 8.19
N SER A 625 -16.37 -28.06 7.27
CA SER A 625 -17.69 -27.47 7.08
C SER A 625 -18.64 -27.66 8.28
N ALA A 626 -19.26 -26.56 8.72
CA ALA A 626 -20.56 -26.56 9.37
C ALA A 626 -21.38 -25.40 8.80
N ASP A 627 -21.85 -25.58 7.56
CA ASP A 627 -22.31 -24.51 6.70
C ASP A 627 -23.76 -24.03 6.97
N ARG A 628 -24.05 -23.71 8.23
CA ARG A 628 -25.36 -23.18 8.63
C ARG A 628 -25.61 -21.80 8.05
N PHE A 629 -24.56 -21.02 7.76
CA PHE A 629 -24.70 -19.67 7.22
C PHE A 629 -24.99 -19.66 5.72
N ALA A 630 -24.25 -20.42 4.88
CA ALA A 630 -24.56 -20.43 3.46
C ALA A 630 -25.84 -21.22 3.14
N ILE A 631 -26.16 -22.30 3.88
CA ILE A 631 -27.43 -23.03 3.70
C ILE A 631 -28.64 -22.15 4.04
N VAL A 632 -28.58 -21.36 5.11
CA VAL A 632 -29.66 -20.43 5.46
C VAL A 632 -29.87 -19.43 4.33
N HIS A 633 -28.82 -18.77 3.86
CA HIS A 633 -28.95 -17.80 2.78
C HIS A 633 -29.35 -18.42 1.44
N TYR A 634 -28.87 -19.62 1.12
CA TYR A 634 -29.31 -20.37 -0.06
C TYR A 634 -30.82 -20.67 -0.03
N ASN A 635 -31.33 -21.20 1.09
CA ASN A 635 -32.76 -21.47 1.25
C ASN A 635 -33.60 -20.18 1.28
N THR A 636 -33.08 -19.10 1.87
CA THR A 636 -33.74 -17.78 1.84
C THR A 636 -33.86 -17.26 0.41
N ALA A 637 -32.83 -17.43 -0.44
CA ALA A 637 -32.89 -17.04 -1.84
C ALA A 637 -33.98 -17.83 -2.61
N ILE A 638 -34.10 -19.13 -2.38
CA ILE A 638 -35.16 -19.97 -2.97
C ILE A 638 -36.55 -19.48 -2.52
N ASN A 639 -36.75 -19.27 -1.22
CA ASN A 639 -38.03 -18.79 -0.69
C ASN A 639 -38.44 -17.44 -1.28
N LEU A 640 -37.49 -16.53 -1.51
CA LEU A 640 -37.75 -15.23 -2.11
C LEU A 640 -38.16 -15.33 -3.59
N LEU A 641 -37.65 -16.33 -4.33
CA LEU A 641 -38.05 -16.58 -5.72
C LEU A 641 -39.41 -17.27 -5.84
N VAL A 642 -39.75 -18.16 -4.92
CA VAL A 642 -40.99 -18.97 -4.98
C VAL A 642 -42.18 -18.24 -4.36
N HIS A 643 -41.97 -17.52 -3.25
CA HIS A 643 -43.04 -16.91 -2.46
C HIS A 643 -43.03 -15.37 -2.48
N GLY A 644 -42.06 -14.76 -3.18
CA GLY A 644 -41.97 -13.32 -3.34
C GLY A 644 -42.78 -12.76 -4.50
N THR A 645 -42.54 -11.50 -4.85
CA THR A 645 -43.08 -10.89 -6.07
C THR A 645 -42.53 -11.60 -7.30
N PRO A 646 -43.33 -11.83 -8.36
CA PRO A 646 -42.88 -12.52 -9.57
C PRO A 646 -41.59 -11.89 -10.13
N PRO A 647 -40.45 -12.61 -10.11
CA PRO A 647 -39.18 -12.04 -10.54
C PRO A 647 -39.15 -11.84 -12.05
N SER A 648 -38.41 -10.83 -12.51
CA SER A 648 -38.17 -10.64 -13.94
C SER A 648 -37.37 -11.82 -14.51
N THR A 649 -37.51 -12.09 -15.82
CA THR A 649 -36.74 -13.14 -16.50
C THR A 649 -35.23 -12.99 -16.28
N ASP A 650 -34.72 -11.75 -16.32
CA ASP A 650 -33.30 -11.45 -16.07
C ASP A 650 -32.89 -11.72 -14.61
N THR A 651 -33.79 -11.47 -13.65
CA THR A 651 -33.56 -11.79 -12.22
C THR A 651 -33.46 -13.31 -12.02
N VAL A 652 -34.35 -14.09 -12.67
CA VAL A 652 -34.31 -15.56 -12.59
C VAL A 652 -33.04 -16.11 -13.24
N LEU A 653 -32.66 -15.62 -14.43
CA LEU A 653 -31.44 -16.03 -15.12
C LEU A 653 -30.18 -15.72 -14.28
N LEU A 654 -30.12 -14.54 -13.66
CA LEU A 654 -29.04 -14.17 -12.76
C LEU A 654 -28.96 -15.12 -11.56
N VAL A 655 -30.08 -15.41 -10.90
CA VAL A 655 -30.06 -16.29 -9.73
C VAL A 655 -29.74 -17.73 -10.12
N CYS A 656 -30.15 -18.21 -11.29
CA CYS A 656 -29.70 -19.50 -11.82
C CYS A 656 -28.17 -19.55 -11.95
N VAL A 657 -27.54 -18.50 -12.48
CA VAL A 657 -26.07 -18.39 -12.56
C VAL A 657 -25.42 -18.45 -11.18
N LEU A 658 -25.98 -17.73 -10.20
CA LEU A 658 -25.45 -17.72 -8.84
C LEU A 658 -25.62 -19.08 -8.14
N PHE A 659 -26.74 -19.78 -8.36
CA PHE A 659 -26.96 -21.12 -7.82
C PHE A 659 -26.05 -22.17 -8.45
N ILE A 660 -25.73 -22.06 -9.74
CA ILE A 660 -24.71 -22.90 -10.37
C ILE A 660 -23.39 -22.77 -9.61
N CYS A 661 -22.95 -21.53 -9.30
CA CYS A 661 -21.73 -21.29 -8.52
C CYS A 661 -21.80 -21.85 -7.09
N VAL A 662 -22.94 -21.71 -6.40
CA VAL A 662 -23.14 -22.29 -5.06
C VAL A 662 -23.02 -23.82 -5.10
N GLU A 663 -23.71 -24.48 -6.04
CA GLU A 663 -23.74 -25.94 -6.11
C GLU A 663 -22.38 -26.51 -6.55
N PHE A 664 -21.58 -25.76 -7.34
CA PHE A 664 -20.18 -26.10 -7.61
C PHE A 664 -19.31 -26.06 -6.36
N LEU A 665 -19.40 -25.00 -5.56
CA LEU A 665 -18.63 -24.88 -4.32
C LEU A 665 -19.03 -25.93 -3.28
N ARG A 666 -20.27 -26.43 -3.33
CA ARG A 666 -20.78 -27.53 -2.50
C ARG A 666 -20.48 -28.92 -3.07
N GLY A 667 -19.98 -29.02 -4.31
CA GLY A 667 -19.72 -30.29 -4.99
C GLY A 667 -20.97 -31.05 -5.46
N ASN A 668 -22.15 -30.42 -5.46
CA ASN A 668 -23.42 -31.04 -5.85
C ASN A 668 -23.68 -30.86 -7.36
N ARG A 669 -23.10 -31.76 -8.14
CA ARG A 669 -23.14 -31.69 -9.61
C ARG A 669 -24.55 -31.77 -10.19
N ALA A 670 -25.40 -32.64 -9.63
CA ALA A 670 -26.76 -32.86 -10.14
C ALA A 670 -27.62 -31.59 -10.07
N ALA A 671 -27.57 -30.86 -8.96
CA ALA A 671 -28.33 -29.61 -8.81
C ALA A 671 -27.77 -28.47 -9.68
N ALA A 672 -26.44 -28.38 -9.83
CA ALA A 672 -25.82 -27.41 -10.74
C ALA A 672 -26.29 -27.62 -12.19
N ILE A 673 -26.44 -28.88 -12.61
CA ILE A 673 -26.96 -29.26 -13.93
C ILE A 673 -28.42 -28.82 -14.08
N THR A 674 -29.27 -29.13 -13.10
CA THR A 674 -30.68 -28.72 -13.12
C THR A 674 -30.86 -27.20 -13.26
N HIS A 675 -30.06 -26.41 -12.52
CA HIS A 675 -30.08 -24.94 -12.64
C HIS A 675 -29.61 -24.44 -14.00
N ALA A 676 -28.66 -25.13 -14.63
CA ALA A 676 -28.20 -24.85 -15.99
C ALA A 676 -29.24 -25.22 -17.06
N THR A 677 -29.98 -26.33 -16.88
CA THR A 677 -31.04 -26.75 -17.82
C THR A 677 -32.19 -25.74 -17.83
N HIS A 678 -32.69 -25.42 -16.64
CA HIS A 678 -33.87 -24.56 -16.50
C HIS A 678 -33.59 -23.13 -16.96
N GLY A 679 -32.40 -22.57 -16.66
CA GLY A 679 -32.07 -21.23 -17.14
C GLY A 679 -31.81 -21.20 -18.65
N LEU A 680 -31.32 -22.28 -19.27
CA LEU A 680 -31.18 -22.36 -20.73
C LEU A 680 -32.53 -22.46 -21.44
N GLN A 681 -33.47 -23.25 -20.90
CA GLN A 681 -34.86 -23.30 -21.38
C GLN A 681 -35.54 -21.93 -21.27
N LEU A 682 -35.33 -21.23 -20.15
CA LEU A 682 -35.86 -19.88 -19.94
C LEU A 682 -35.24 -18.86 -20.90
N LEU A 683 -33.94 -18.95 -21.15
CA LEU A 683 -33.23 -18.09 -22.10
C LEU A 683 -33.73 -18.28 -23.54
N ASN A 684 -33.98 -19.53 -23.94
CA ASN A 684 -34.53 -19.87 -25.26
C ASN A 684 -35.98 -19.40 -25.42
N ALA A 685 -36.80 -19.49 -24.36
CA ALA A 685 -38.18 -19.02 -24.36
C ALA A 685 -38.30 -17.48 -24.38
N ALA A 686 -37.32 -16.76 -23.80
CA ALA A 686 -37.30 -15.30 -23.73
C ALA A 686 -36.82 -14.60 -25.02
N GLY A 687 -36.24 -15.35 -25.96
CA GLY A 687 -35.55 -14.81 -27.14
C GLY A 687 -34.25 -14.07 -26.78
N HIS A 688 -33.39 -13.82 -27.77
CA HIS A 688 -32.01 -13.27 -27.62
C HIS A 688 -31.91 -11.84 -27.06
N ASN A 689 -32.91 -11.34 -26.35
CA ASN A 689 -32.98 -9.96 -25.85
C ASN A 689 -32.48 -9.80 -24.40
N SER A 690 -32.10 -10.89 -23.71
CA SER A 690 -31.52 -10.78 -22.37
C SER A 690 -30.05 -10.36 -22.43
N ARG A 691 -29.71 -9.33 -21.64
CA ARG A 691 -28.32 -8.85 -21.45
C ARG A 691 -27.41 -9.91 -20.78
N LEU A 692 -27.99 -10.98 -20.26
CA LEU A 692 -27.29 -12.06 -19.54
C LEU A 692 -26.97 -13.28 -20.41
N ALA A 693 -27.42 -13.30 -21.67
CA ALA A 693 -27.18 -14.41 -22.60
C ALA A 693 -25.68 -14.73 -22.75
N GLY A 694 -24.84 -13.69 -22.81
CA GLY A 694 -23.37 -13.80 -22.87
C GLY A 694 -22.79 -14.59 -21.71
N THR A 695 -23.06 -14.12 -20.50
CA THR A 695 -22.54 -14.71 -19.27
C THR A 695 -23.12 -16.09 -18.99
N TYR A 696 -24.41 -16.29 -19.32
CA TYR A 696 -25.07 -17.58 -19.16
C TYR A 696 -24.41 -18.65 -20.04
N ASN A 697 -24.09 -18.33 -21.30
CA ASN A 697 -23.38 -19.23 -22.20
C ASN A 697 -21.97 -19.56 -21.67
N GLN A 698 -21.23 -18.55 -21.19
CA GLN A 698 -19.87 -18.72 -20.66
C GLN A 698 -19.84 -19.62 -19.41
N ILE A 699 -20.76 -19.41 -18.47
CA ILE A 699 -20.80 -20.13 -17.19
C ILE A 699 -21.43 -21.52 -17.35
N SER A 700 -22.34 -21.70 -18.32
CA SER A 700 -22.98 -22.99 -18.59
C SER A 700 -22.03 -24.00 -19.24
N VAL A 701 -20.94 -23.58 -19.90
CA VAL A 701 -19.94 -24.49 -20.52
C VAL A 701 -19.50 -25.59 -19.54
N PHE A 702 -19.14 -25.21 -18.31
CA PHE A 702 -18.57 -26.10 -17.30
C PHE A 702 -19.55 -27.15 -16.74
N PRO A 703 -20.78 -26.81 -16.28
CA PRO A 703 -21.78 -27.82 -15.91
C PRO A 703 -22.21 -28.66 -17.10
N THR A 704 -22.27 -28.10 -18.32
CA THR A 704 -22.60 -28.88 -19.51
C THR A 704 -21.61 -30.02 -19.70
N PHE A 705 -20.29 -29.86 -19.48
CA PHE A 705 -19.26 -30.93 -19.61
C PHE A 705 -19.58 -32.25 -18.88
N PHE A 706 -20.43 -32.24 -17.86
CA PHE A 706 -20.73 -33.40 -17.00
C PHE A 706 -22.14 -34.00 -17.19
N VAL A 707 -22.88 -33.63 -18.24
CA VAL A 707 -24.27 -34.07 -18.51
C VAL A 707 -24.34 -35.03 -19.70
N GLU A 708 -25.12 -36.11 -19.57
CA GLU A 708 -25.38 -37.11 -20.63
C GLU A 708 -26.50 -36.71 -21.62
N ASP A 709 -27.40 -35.80 -21.26
CA ASP A 709 -28.57 -35.40 -22.06
C ASP A 709 -28.39 -34.05 -22.81
N ASP A 710 -29.06 -33.91 -23.97
CA ASP A 710 -28.96 -32.74 -24.88
C ASP A 710 -29.72 -31.52 -24.29
N MET A 711 -28.97 -30.49 -23.90
CA MET A 711 -29.51 -29.34 -23.16
C MET A 711 -30.11 -28.23 -24.05
N GLY A 712 -30.16 -28.44 -25.37
CA GLY A 712 -30.68 -27.47 -26.34
C GLY A 712 -29.61 -26.51 -26.88
N ARG A 713 -29.79 -26.10 -28.14
CA ARG A 713 -28.79 -25.39 -28.96
C ARG A 713 -29.05 -23.88 -29.00
N PRO A 714 -28.05 -23.01 -28.78
CA PRO A 714 -28.17 -21.60 -29.17
C PRO A 714 -28.22 -21.49 -30.71
N ALA A 715 -29.28 -20.89 -31.24
CA ALA A 715 -29.52 -20.79 -32.68
C ALA A 715 -28.76 -19.61 -33.32
N ASN A 716 -27.43 -19.65 -33.33
CA ASN A 716 -26.64 -18.66 -34.07
C ASN A 716 -25.79 -19.34 -35.16
N LYS A 717 -26.16 -19.11 -36.43
CA LYS A 717 -25.28 -19.33 -37.57
C LYS A 717 -24.26 -18.20 -37.62
N ILE A 718 -22.98 -18.52 -37.51
CA ILE A 718 -21.90 -17.55 -37.70
C ILE A 718 -21.82 -17.30 -39.21
N GLY A 719 -21.84 -16.03 -39.65
CA GLY A 719 -21.72 -15.68 -41.06
C GLY A 719 -20.37 -16.10 -41.65
N GLU A 720 -20.27 -16.23 -42.98
CA GLU A 720 -19.09 -16.80 -43.67
C GLU A 720 -17.75 -16.05 -43.44
N CYS A 721 -17.77 -14.87 -42.81
CA CYS A 721 -16.57 -14.14 -42.41
C CYS A 721 -16.85 -13.19 -41.24
N PRO A 722 -16.75 -13.65 -39.97
CA PRO A 722 -16.99 -12.78 -38.83
C PRO A 722 -15.89 -11.70 -38.72
N VAL A 723 -16.28 -10.51 -38.25
CA VAL A 723 -15.36 -9.41 -37.92
C VAL A 723 -15.61 -9.04 -36.47
N TYR A 724 -14.58 -9.17 -35.63
CA TYR A 724 -14.66 -8.83 -34.21
C TYR A 724 -14.06 -7.46 -33.97
N SER A 725 -14.74 -6.65 -33.17
CA SER A 725 -14.32 -5.31 -32.75
C SER A 725 -13.55 -5.33 -31.42
N SER A 726 -13.69 -6.41 -30.64
CA SER A 726 -13.06 -6.57 -29.32
C SER A 726 -12.74 -8.03 -29.00
N THR A 727 -11.87 -8.25 -28.02
CA THR A 727 -11.54 -9.58 -27.50
C THR A 727 -12.73 -10.26 -26.82
N SER A 728 -13.60 -9.50 -26.16
CA SER A 728 -14.83 -10.01 -25.55
C SER A 728 -15.83 -10.55 -26.58
N GLU A 729 -15.92 -9.89 -27.74
CA GLU A 729 -16.77 -10.35 -28.85
C GLU A 729 -16.23 -11.64 -29.47
N ALA A 730 -14.91 -11.73 -29.65
CA ALA A 730 -14.25 -12.95 -30.09
C ALA A 730 -14.42 -14.10 -29.08
N GLN A 731 -14.30 -13.81 -27.77
CA GLN A 731 -14.52 -14.78 -26.71
C GLN A 731 -15.95 -15.33 -26.72
N TYR A 732 -16.96 -14.46 -26.81
CA TYR A 732 -18.35 -14.89 -26.88
C TYR A 732 -18.62 -15.79 -28.09
N ALA A 733 -18.04 -15.47 -29.25
CA ALA A 733 -18.14 -16.32 -30.42
C ALA A 733 -17.46 -17.69 -30.22
N LEU A 734 -16.30 -17.73 -29.54
CA LEU A 734 -15.59 -18.96 -29.20
C LEU A 734 -16.38 -19.82 -28.21
N ASP A 735 -16.94 -19.23 -27.16
CA ASP A 735 -17.75 -19.95 -26.16
C ASP A 735 -18.98 -20.62 -26.81
N ASN A 736 -19.62 -19.96 -27.79
CA ASN A 736 -20.70 -20.58 -28.56
C ASN A 736 -20.22 -21.74 -29.45
N LEU A 737 -19.02 -21.64 -30.04
CA LEU A 737 -18.41 -22.73 -30.81
C LEU A 737 -18.06 -23.93 -29.94
N VAL A 738 -17.55 -23.69 -28.72
CA VAL A 738 -17.27 -24.75 -27.74
C VAL A 738 -18.57 -25.44 -27.30
N LEU A 739 -19.65 -24.68 -27.07
CA LEU A 739 -20.95 -25.28 -26.77
C LEU A 739 -21.50 -26.12 -27.93
N ARG A 740 -21.33 -25.66 -29.18
CA ARG A 740 -21.74 -26.42 -30.37
C ARG A 740 -20.89 -27.68 -30.57
N SER A 741 -19.58 -27.63 -30.32
CA SER A 741 -18.69 -28.79 -30.47
C SER A 741 -19.01 -29.90 -29.47
N LEU A 742 -19.43 -29.55 -28.26
CA LEU A 742 -19.92 -30.52 -27.26
C LEU A 742 -21.12 -31.35 -27.76
N GLY A 743 -21.96 -30.76 -28.62
CA GLY A 743 -23.10 -31.44 -29.27
C GLY A 743 -22.70 -32.49 -30.33
N VAL A 744 -21.42 -32.54 -30.74
CA VAL A 744 -20.88 -33.57 -31.64
C VAL A 744 -19.95 -34.52 -30.88
N ILE A 745 -19.09 -33.98 -30.03
CA ILE A 745 -18.12 -34.74 -29.23
C ILE A 745 -18.83 -35.77 -28.36
N ARG A 746 -19.98 -35.44 -27.76
CA ARG A 746 -20.68 -36.36 -26.85
C ARG A 746 -21.43 -37.48 -27.54
N PRO A 747 -22.31 -37.25 -28.53
CA PRO A 747 -22.91 -38.34 -29.28
C PRO A 747 -21.87 -39.20 -30.01
N GLY A 748 -20.71 -38.63 -30.35
CA GLY A 748 -19.57 -39.35 -30.93
C GLY A 748 -18.74 -40.20 -29.94
N ASN A 749 -18.74 -39.86 -28.64
CA ASN A 749 -17.91 -40.53 -27.62
C ASN A 749 -18.18 -42.04 -27.46
N PRO A 750 -19.44 -42.54 -27.45
CA PRO A 750 -19.71 -43.98 -27.39
C PRO A 750 -19.14 -44.77 -28.58
N TYR A 751 -19.12 -44.16 -29.77
CA TYR A 751 -18.53 -44.75 -30.97
C TYR A 751 -16.99 -44.68 -30.94
N ARG A 752 -16.44 -43.60 -30.37
CA ARG A 752 -14.98 -43.48 -30.12
C ARG A 752 -14.48 -44.56 -29.18
N LEU A 753 -15.14 -44.72 -28.03
CA LEU A 753 -14.69 -45.57 -26.95
C LEU A 753 -15.02 -47.06 -27.22
N GLU A 754 -15.35 -47.40 -28.47
CA GLU A 754 -15.73 -48.74 -28.93
C GLU A 754 -16.88 -49.38 -28.14
N LYS A 755 -17.70 -48.57 -27.45
CA LYS A 755 -18.86 -49.03 -26.69
C LYS A 755 -20.06 -49.36 -27.57
N MET A 756 -20.06 -48.88 -28.83
CA MET A 756 -21.05 -49.22 -29.84
C MET A 756 -20.38 -49.83 -31.08
N PRO A 757 -20.86 -50.99 -31.58
CA PRO A 757 -20.24 -51.70 -32.71
C PRO A 757 -20.61 -51.10 -34.09
N GLN A 758 -21.51 -50.12 -34.12
CA GLN A 758 -22.00 -49.49 -35.35
C GLN A 758 -21.17 -48.25 -35.68
N LYS A 759 -21.10 -47.84 -36.96
CA LYS A 759 -20.42 -46.59 -37.34
C LYS A 759 -21.23 -45.38 -36.88
N PRO A 760 -20.58 -44.25 -36.53
CA PRO A 760 -21.29 -43.02 -36.16
C PRO A 760 -22.22 -42.57 -37.30
N PRO A 761 -23.42 -42.04 -37.00
CA PRO A 761 -24.31 -41.45 -37.99
C PRO A 761 -23.63 -40.36 -38.85
N GLN A 762 -23.92 -40.33 -40.15
CA GLN A 762 -23.34 -39.37 -41.09
C GLN A 762 -23.59 -37.91 -40.69
N GLU A 763 -24.75 -37.63 -40.07
CA GLU A 763 -25.13 -36.32 -39.56
C GLU A 763 -24.14 -35.75 -38.53
N LEU A 764 -23.47 -36.61 -37.74
CA LEU A 764 -22.44 -36.18 -36.80
C LEU A 764 -21.20 -35.69 -37.53
N PHE A 765 -20.80 -36.36 -38.62
CA PHE A 765 -19.69 -35.94 -39.46
C PHE A 765 -20.02 -34.67 -40.27
N ASP A 766 -21.26 -34.51 -40.71
CA ASP A 766 -21.71 -33.28 -41.36
C ASP A 766 -21.66 -32.09 -40.39
N THR A 767 -22.19 -32.27 -39.17
CA THR A 767 -22.15 -31.25 -38.12
C THR A 767 -20.72 -30.94 -37.67
N GLN A 768 -19.85 -31.96 -37.59
CA GLN A 768 -18.42 -31.79 -37.30
C GLN A 768 -17.74 -30.92 -38.36
N ARG A 769 -17.99 -31.18 -39.64
CA ARG A 769 -17.45 -30.38 -40.75
C ARG A 769 -17.91 -28.93 -40.71
N GLU A 770 -19.19 -28.69 -40.39
CA GLU A 770 -19.72 -27.34 -40.24
C GLU A 770 -19.06 -26.59 -39.07
N ILE A 771 -18.92 -27.23 -37.91
CA ILE A 771 -18.27 -26.62 -36.74
C ILE A 771 -16.80 -26.34 -37.03
N GLN A 772 -16.08 -27.25 -37.70
CA GLN A 772 -14.69 -27.02 -38.10
C GLN A 772 -14.57 -25.82 -39.03
N LYS A 773 -15.47 -25.68 -40.01
CA LYS A 773 -15.49 -24.51 -40.90
C LYS A 773 -15.69 -23.20 -40.11
N ASP A 774 -16.56 -23.21 -39.11
CA ASP A 774 -16.82 -22.03 -38.28
C ASP A 774 -15.67 -21.72 -37.31
N VAL A 775 -14.95 -22.74 -36.82
CA VAL A 775 -13.72 -22.58 -36.01
C VAL A 775 -12.60 -21.96 -36.84
N ASP A 776 -12.38 -22.46 -38.06
CA ASP A 776 -11.38 -21.89 -38.97
C ASP A 776 -11.73 -20.44 -39.35
N ALA A 777 -13.02 -20.13 -39.50
CA ALA A 777 -13.49 -18.77 -39.75
C ALA A 777 -13.28 -17.85 -38.54
N TRP A 778 -13.54 -18.36 -37.33
CA TRP A 778 -13.26 -17.66 -36.07
C TRP A 778 -11.77 -17.38 -35.91
N GLU A 779 -10.89 -18.36 -36.15
CA GLU A 779 -9.45 -18.23 -36.00
C GLU A 779 -8.89 -17.17 -36.97
N LYS A 780 -9.33 -17.20 -38.24
CA LYS A 780 -8.98 -16.17 -39.23
C LYS A 780 -9.45 -14.78 -38.80
N ALA A 781 -10.66 -14.66 -38.25
CA ALA A 781 -11.20 -13.40 -37.76
C ALA A 781 -10.48 -12.87 -36.52
N PHE A 782 -10.14 -13.76 -35.59
CA PHE A 782 -9.38 -13.43 -34.39
C PHE A 782 -7.94 -13.02 -34.74
N ASN A 783 -7.27 -13.73 -35.65
CA ASN A 783 -5.95 -13.35 -36.15
C ASN A 783 -5.97 -11.97 -36.84
N ARG A 784 -7.02 -11.64 -37.60
CA ARG A 784 -7.21 -10.28 -38.14
C ARG A 784 -7.36 -9.23 -37.04
N LEU A 785 -8.15 -9.51 -36.00
CA LEU A 785 -8.27 -8.65 -34.82
C LEU A 785 -6.91 -8.48 -34.10
N GLN A 786 -6.12 -9.55 -33.97
CA GLN A 786 -4.79 -9.47 -33.39
C GLN A 786 -3.84 -8.62 -34.24
N LEU A 787 -3.93 -8.71 -35.57
CA LEU A 787 -3.12 -7.92 -36.49
C LEU A 787 -3.47 -6.42 -36.47
N THR A 788 -4.74 -6.06 -36.24
CA THR A 788 -5.15 -4.65 -36.07
C THR A 788 -4.81 -4.10 -34.69
N ARG A 789 -4.62 -4.99 -33.71
CA ARG A 789 -4.15 -4.65 -32.36
C ARG A 789 -2.61 -4.54 -32.34
N PRO A 790 -2.03 -3.61 -31.60
CA PRO A 790 -0.57 -3.48 -31.58
C PRO A 790 0.12 -4.56 -30.74
N VAL A 791 1.38 -4.85 -31.07
CA VAL A 791 2.15 -6.02 -30.60
C VAL A 791 2.09 -6.25 -29.09
N ALA A 792 2.13 -5.18 -28.28
CA ALA A 792 2.07 -5.30 -26.81
C ALA A 792 0.73 -5.84 -26.27
N ASP A 793 -0.37 -5.70 -27.01
CA ASP A 793 -1.71 -6.21 -26.62
C ASP A 793 -2.01 -7.57 -27.24
N ARG A 794 -1.15 -8.05 -28.16
CA ARG A 794 -1.32 -9.38 -28.78
C ARG A 794 -0.98 -10.52 -27.84
N GLU A 795 -0.15 -10.22 -26.83
CA GLU A 795 0.27 -11.13 -25.76
C GLU A 795 -0.40 -10.76 -24.41
N ASP A 796 -1.50 -10.01 -24.41
CA ASP A 796 -2.25 -9.78 -23.18
C ASP A 796 -2.86 -11.11 -22.66
N THR A 797 -3.07 -11.19 -21.35
CA THR A 797 -3.53 -12.42 -20.69
C THR A 797 -4.83 -12.96 -21.29
N ALA A 798 -5.70 -12.07 -21.79
CA ALA A 798 -6.95 -12.43 -22.46
C ALA A 798 -6.71 -13.05 -23.85
N SER A 799 -5.81 -12.49 -24.66
CA SER A 799 -5.47 -13.01 -25.99
C SER A 799 -4.73 -14.34 -25.88
N LEU A 800 -3.77 -14.44 -24.96
CA LEU A 800 -3.07 -15.70 -24.68
C LEU A 800 -4.04 -16.78 -24.17
N ALA A 801 -4.98 -16.42 -23.29
CA ALA A 801 -6.00 -17.35 -22.82
C ALA A 801 -6.94 -17.81 -23.96
N LEU A 802 -7.30 -16.94 -24.91
CA LEU A 802 -8.09 -17.33 -26.08
C LEU A 802 -7.33 -18.23 -27.05
N MET A 803 -6.04 -17.94 -27.30
CA MET A 803 -5.17 -18.78 -28.15
C MET A 803 -4.96 -20.17 -27.54
N MET A 804 -4.64 -20.24 -26.25
CA MET A 804 -4.52 -21.52 -25.54
C MET A 804 -5.84 -22.30 -25.54
N ARG A 805 -6.98 -21.61 -25.36
CA ARG A 805 -8.29 -22.26 -25.28
C ARG A 805 -8.82 -22.70 -26.65
N SER A 806 -8.49 -21.99 -27.74
CA SER A 806 -8.78 -22.48 -29.10
C SER A 806 -7.95 -23.70 -29.46
N ASP A 807 -6.66 -23.69 -29.09
CA ASP A 807 -5.77 -24.82 -29.33
C ASP A 807 -6.23 -26.04 -28.51
N ASP A 808 -6.41 -25.91 -27.19
CA ASP A 808 -6.79 -27.02 -26.31
C ASP A 808 -8.21 -27.56 -26.55
N SER A 809 -9.19 -26.70 -26.91
CA SER A 809 -10.61 -27.12 -27.04
C SER A 809 -10.95 -27.74 -28.39
N PHE A 810 -10.14 -27.47 -29.43
CA PHE A 810 -10.42 -27.89 -30.81
C PHE A 810 -9.34 -28.81 -31.39
N HIS A 811 -8.25 -29.10 -30.67
CA HIS A 811 -7.26 -30.11 -31.06
C HIS A 811 -7.89 -31.49 -31.32
N ASP A 812 -8.93 -31.85 -30.55
CA ASP A 812 -9.69 -33.11 -30.65
C ASP A 812 -10.64 -33.18 -31.87
N LEU A 813 -10.96 -32.05 -32.51
CA LEU A 813 -11.83 -32.00 -33.70
C LEU A 813 -11.07 -32.36 -35.00
N GLN A 814 -9.74 -32.28 -34.99
CA GLN A 814 -8.86 -32.55 -36.14
C GLN A 814 -8.24 -33.96 -36.15
N MET A 815 -8.32 -34.73 -35.05
CA MET A 815 -7.75 -36.08 -34.95
C MET A 815 -8.85 -37.16 -34.92
N PRO A 816 -8.60 -38.38 -35.41
CA PRO A 816 -9.46 -39.53 -35.09
C PRO A 816 -9.35 -39.83 -33.59
N LEU A 817 -10.21 -39.17 -32.82
CA LEU A 817 -10.78 -39.64 -31.56
C LEU A 817 -9.78 -40.30 -30.58
N PHE A 818 -8.85 -39.50 -30.00
CA PHE A 818 -7.97 -39.82 -28.86
C PHE A 818 -7.99 -38.64 -27.84
N ILE A 819 -7.98 -38.88 -26.51
CA ILE A 819 -8.06 -37.87 -25.40
C ILE A 819 -6.67 -37.55 -24.81
N VAL A 820 -6.50 -36.34 -24.22
CA VAL A 820 -5.94 -35.96 -22.87
C VAL A 820 -5.63 -34.43 -22.92
N ALA A 821 -5.86 -33.51 -21.97
CA ALA A 821 -6.28 -33.48 -20.56
C ALA A 821 -6.76 -32.07 -20.18
N LEU A 822 -7.95 -31.94 -19.56
CA LEU A 822 -8.31 -30.79 -18.69
C LEU A 822 -9.08 -31.26 -17.44
N GLY A 823 -8.68 -32.42 -16.90
CA GLY A 823 -9.34 -33.08 -15.76
C GLY A 823 -8.48 -33.25 -14.50
N SER A 824 -7.25 -32.73 -14.45
CA SER A 824 -6.36 -32.94 -13.30
C SER A 824 -6.56 -31.91 -12.17
N ALA A 825 -7.83 -31.64 -11.81
CA ALA A 825 -8.18 -30.83 -10.65
C ALA A 825 -9.50 -31.22 -9.98
N VAL A 826 -9.86 -32.51 -9.87
CA VAL A 826 -10.71 -33.08 -8.80
C VAL A 826 -10.38 -34.60 -8.70
N PRO A 827 -10.25 -35.21 -7.51
CA PRO A 827 -9.97 -36.65 -7.39
C PRO A 827 -11.09 -37.48 -8.02
N SER A 828 -10.72 -38.53 -8.77
CA SER A 828 -11.63 -39.61 -9.17
C SER A 828 -12.05 -40.43 -7.94
N ARG A 829 -13.28 -40.93 -7.97
CA ARG A 829 -13.98 -41.63 -6.89
C ARG A 829 -13.77 -43.16 -6.98
N GLU A 830 -12.53 -43.60 -7.18
CA GLU A 830 -12.22 -45.04 -7.38
C GLU A 830 -11.04 -45.57 -6.53
N THR A 831 -10.72 -44.94 -5.40
CA THR A 831 -9.82 -45.54 -4.40
C THR A 831 -10.41 -45.51 -2.99
N LEU A 832 -11.66 -45.98 -2.88
CA LEU A 832 -12.27 -46.45 -1.64
C LEU A 832 -13.20 -47.64 -1.98
N GLU A 833 -12.60 -48.72 -2.46
CA GLU A 833 -12.85 -50.08 -1.94
C GLU A 833 -11.50 -50.69 -1.56
#